data_AF-A0A7W3RAS3-F1
#
_entry.id   AF-A0A7W3RAS3-F1
#
_cell.length_a   1.000
_cell.length_b   1.000
_cell.length_c   1.000
_cell.angle_alpha   90.00
_cell.angle_beta   90.00
_cell.angle_gamma   90.00
#
_symmetry.space_group_name_H-M   'P 1'
#
loop_
_entity.id
_entity.type
_entity.pdbx_description
1 polymer ?
#
loop_
_entity_poly.entity_id
_entity_poly.type
_entity_poly.pdbx_seq_one_letter_code
_entity_poly.pdbx_strand_id
1 'polypeptide(L)'
;MPSIRRIARPAVVFGLASALFMGSVPPALAAPPDPAAPGLRDLNRLVLPAEEPGGAYLETDRTARPVAPGTTLTSFDRLDAKGWLRGDLLSVDLGGGKVRAGYLSPGKVAAVEPLSRQAGRAGAVAGVNGDFFDINNTGAPNGAAVDDGGLVKSATPGWPAHTAGVSAEGLGQIAQVFLEGEITMPGGRKATLDQLNAHFIKQNGIGAYTSLWGSATRGRSLSQGARRMAEVLVVDGEVTEIRDAPGSGDIPANGFVLVGREAGGDLLRTLEVGAPVTLAYKPRSSGAPAEFAVGGNQVLVKDGQVQPLDDPAAHPRTAVGFSADGRRMFLMTVDGRQADSRGVTLAEMAALVKEAGAHNALNLDGGGSSTLLARKPGRNEGRVENQPSDGGERPTPNGIGLFAEGSGRLTGFWVEPAADPAQAPGAGPTSGGRPDRVFPGLTRRLVARGHDESYGPAEGAPRWMTQGGAAVVDQDGVVRGRRAGQVTVVASHGRARGQVRLTVLNPLTRIGVTTDRVTIPGGDGTGVFGVVGFDREGFTAPIEPSDAKLTYDASLLEITPGAGGAFTVRPRRESGSTLVTIEVQGRRASLPVSVGLQERTIADFEDGAQWRFGTARGSGKVEPVSEGRNGAGLRLSYDFTRSTATRTAYAYPPKPIEVAGQPQALGIWVYGHDRGEWTAFTITDANGQTYSLYGPYVRWKGWRYIEMAVPSSVAYPIKVNRFYTIETSASRQYTGEVLIDDMVAKVPPSVDVPPPPAGTPDPLVVQDGTVNGRTWRFAVLSDAQFVAADPDSGYVERARRTLREVRAAEPDFLVINGDFVDTGYPADFALAKRILDEELGGEVPYYYVPGNHEIYGPGNIANFRAVFGEPYRAFDHKGTRFVLLDSSTGAYRTSSFEQLRMLRTALDGARRDGAVGSVVVVGHHPTRDPLPAKNSQLADRKEAALIEKWLAEFRTATGKGAALVNAHVGVFHASRVDGVHHFINGDAGKNPAAGAADGGFTGWTMFGVDPLSPGDMERVRRAPFLPARQWLFAEVRPHVDELSVRVPEVTAGRTVQVSATLRQHGRELPLVYPMSADWSGSPNVHVGDPERARPWHVAAFDPATGRLTALRPGRILLAVTVNGVTGQVPVTVADEERPAA
;
A
#
# COMPACT_ATOMS: atom_id res chain seq x y z
N MET A 1 -25.29 17.85 -71.49
CA MET A 1 -25.85 17.26 -72.73
C MET A 1 -24.94 16.11 -73.15
N PRO A 2 -25.45 14.98 -73.65
CA PRO A 2 -26.73 14.30 -73.41
C PRO A 2 -26.50 12.94 -72.68
N SER A 3 -27.33 12.49 -71.73
CA SER A 3 -28.67 11.85 -71.89
C SER A 3 -28.57 10.31 -72.01
N ILE A 4 -29.45 9.44 -71.48
CA ILE A 4 -30.80 9.58 -70.91
C ILE A 4 -31.25 8.24 -70.29
N ARG A 5 -31.90 8.32 -69.10
CA ARG A 5 -33.16 7.70 -68.58
C ARG A 5 -33.44 6.18 -68.79
N ARG A 6 -34.06 5.47 -67.83
CA ARG A 6 -35.44 5.64 -67.28
C ARG A 6 -35.57 4.98 -65.87
N ILE A 7 -36.13 5.60 -64.81
CA ILE A 7 -37.56 5.89 -64.41
C ILE A 7 -38.29 4.60 -63.94
N ALA A 8 -39.03 4.46 -62.80
CA ALA A 8 -39.60 5.24 -61.67
C ALA A 8 -39.87 4.25 -60.48
N ARG A 9 -39.87 4.55 -59.15
CA ARG A 9 -40.75 5.34 -58.22
C ARG A 9 -42.27 5.02 -58.32
N PRO A 10 -43.14 5.12 -57.26
CA PRO A 10 -42.98 5.70 -55.90
C PRO A 10 -43.76 5.02 -54.70
N ALA A 11 -43.69 5.68 -53.52
CA ALA A 11 -44.59 5.65 -52.32
C ALA A 11 -44.48 4.41 -51.38
N VAL A 12 -44.46 4.51 -50.04
CA VAL A 12 -45.46 5.13 -49.13
C VAL A 12 -44.84 5.52 -47.76
N VAL A 13 -45.54 6.45 -47.12
CA VAL A 13 -45.36 7.16 -45.84
C VAL A 13 -45.42 6.29 -44.57
N PHE A 14 -44.77 6.81 -43.52
CA PHE A 14 -44.75 6.47 -42.10
C PHE A 14 -46.09 6.08 -41.44
N GLY A 15 -46.03 5.13 -40.50
CA GLY A 15 -47.05 4.87 -39.48
C GLY A 15 -46.54 3.92 -38.38
N LEU A 16 -46.58 4.38 -37.13
CA LEU A 16 -46.09 3.76 -35.88
C LEU A 16 -46.70 2.38 -35.54
N ALA A 17 -45.95 1.52 -34.83
CA ALA A 17 -46.24 1.12 -33.43
C ALA A 17 -45.36 -0.05 -32.93
N SER A 18 -44.61 0.25 -31.87
CA SER A 18 -44.22 -0.54 -30.68
C SER A 18 -44.30 -2.07 -30.67
N ALA A 19 -43.15 -2.70 -30.39
CA ALA A 19 -43.06 -3.81 -29.42
C ALA A 19 -41.66 -3.79 -28.75
N LEU A 20 -41.64 -3.53 -27.44
CA LEU A 20 -40.46 -3.66 -26.60
C LEU A 20 -40.03 -5.14 -26.53
N PHE A 21 -38.78 -5.42 -26.90
CA PHE A 21 -38.03 -6.53 -26.36
C PHE A 21 -36.73 -5.96 -25.76
N MET A 22 -36.75 -5.69 -24.45
CA MET A 22 -35.53 -5.49 -23.67
C MET A 22 -34.87 -6.85 -23.49
N GLY A 23 -34.00 -7.23 -24.43
CA GLY A 23 -33.04 -8.30 -24.25
C GLY A 23 -31.77 -7.73 -23.63
N SER A 24 -31.47 -8.14 -22.40
CA SER A 24 -30.19 -7.91 -21.74
C SER A 24 -29.07 -8.59 -22.52
N VAL A 25 -28.27 -7.80 -23.25
CA VAL A 25 -27.03 -8.29 -23.86
C VAL A 25 -26.02 -8.50 -22.72
N PRO A 26 -25.52 -9.73 -22.48
CA PRO A 26 -24.45 -9.92 -21.51
C PRO A 26 -23.21 -9.12 -21.95
N PRO A 27 -22.42 -8.56 -21.01
CA PRO A 27 -21.26 -7.76 -21.37
C PRO A 27 -20.29 -8.64 -22.19
N ALA A 28 -20.02 -8.22 -23.43
CA ALA A 28 -19.03 -8.86 -24.26
C ALA A 28 -17.67 -8.82 -23.55
N LEU A 29 -17.14 -10.00 -23.23
CA LEU A 29 -15.75 -10.20 -22.85
C LEU A 29 -14.88 -9.53 -23.93
N ALA A 30 -14.01 -8.61 -23.50
CA ALA A 30 -13.03 -7.98 -24.38
C ALA A 30 -12.21 -9.05 -25.10
N ALA A 31 -11.80 -8.77 -26.34
CA ALA A 31 -10.90 -9.63 -27.09
C ALA A 31 -9.65 -9.99 -26.25
N PRO A 32 -9.12 -11.22 -26.35
CA PRO A 32 -7.91 -11.61 -25.63
C PRO A 32 -6.76 -10.64 -25.96
N PRO A 33 -5.93 -10.27 -24.98
CA PRO A 33 -4.81 -9.34 -25.19
C PRO A 33 -3.85 -9.88 -26.24
N ASP A 34 -3.21 -8.97 -27.00
CA ASP A 34 -2.16 -9.32 -27.96
C ASP A 34 -1.06 -10.14 -27.25
N PRO A 35 -0.82 -11.41 -27.63
CA PRO A 35 0.18 -12.26 -26.99
C PRO A 35 1.62 -11.74 -27.15
N ALA A 36 1.86 -10.75 -28.02
CA ALA A 36 3.16 -10.09 -28.23
C ALA A 36 3.34 -8.80 -27.41
N ALA A 37 2.33 -8.36 -26.64
CA ALA A 37 2.43 -7.19 -25.78
C ALA A 37 2.78 -7.61 -24.33
N PRO A 38 3.86 -7.08 -23.72
CA PRO A 38 4.07 -7.27 -22.28
C PRO A 38 2.84 -6.75 -21.55
N GLY A 39 2.38 -7.53 -20.57
CA GLY A 39 1.04 -7.46 -19.98
C GLY A 39 0.47 -6.05 -20.03
N LEU A 40 -0.52 -5.86 -20.90
CA LEU A 40 -1.27 -4.61 -20.93
C LEU A 40 -1.86 -4.46 -19.53
N ARG A 41 -1.25 -3.58 -18.71
CA ARG A 41 -2.03 -2.90 -17.69
C ARG A 41 -3.13 -2.21 -18.47
N ASP A 42 -4.36 -2.70 -18.35
CA ASP A 42 -5.51 -2.02 -18.93
C ASP A 42 -5.79 -0.79 -18.06
N LEU A 43 -4.89 0.20 -18.14
CA LEU A 43 -4.91 1.46 -17.38
C LEU A 43 -6.14 2.33 -17.72
N ASN A 44 -7.02 1.86 -18.62
CA ASN A 44 -8.19 2.59 -19.07
C ASN A 44 -9.52 2.00 -18.56
N ARG A 45 -9.50 0.95 -17.74
CA ARG A 45 -10.72 0.30 -17.28
C ARG A 45 -10.79 0.21 -15.76
N LEU A 46 -11.15 1.33 -15.12
CA LEU A 46 -11.89 1.20 -13.87
C LEU A 46 -13.30 0.75 -14.24
N VAL A 47 -13.66 -0.48 -13.88
CA VAL A 47 -15.02 -1.00 -14.08
C VAL A 47 -15.81 -0.72 -12.80
N LEU A 48 -17.07 -0.30 -12.96
CA LEU A 48 -18.06 -0.14 -11.89
C LEU A 48 -19.15 -1.24 -12.02
N PRO A 49 -18.96 -2.48 -11.55
CA PRO A 49 -20.03 -3.48 -11.62
C PRO A 49 -21.14 -3.25 -10.58
N ALA A 50 -22.26 -3.94 -10.78
CA ALA A 50 -23.62 -3.41 -10.63
C ALA A 50 -24.19 -3.16 -9.21
N GLU A 51 -24.83 -1.98 -9.09
CA GLU A 51 -26.25 -1.63 -8.83
C GLU A 51 -27.27 -2.56 -8.10
N GLU A 52 -26.88 -3.61 -7.37
CA GLU A 52 -27.78 -4.33 -6.42
C GLU A 52 -27.43 -4.00 -4.95
N PRO A 53 -28.40 -4.05 -3.99
CA PRO A 53 -28.13 -3.72 -2.59
C PRO A 53 -27.13 -4.69 -1.95
N GLY A 54 -25.90 -4.21 -1.70
CA GLY A 54 -24.85 -4.93 -0.99
C GLY A 54 -23.66 -5.43 -1.83
N GLY A 55 -23.61 -5.14 -3.14
CA GLY A 55 -22.60 -5.67 -4.07
C GLY A 55 -21.72 -4.64 -4.81
N ALA A 56 -21.81 -3.34 -4.49
CA ALA A 56 -21.07 -2.31 -5.22
C ALA A 56 -19.55 -2.33 -4.92
N TYR A 57 -18.71 -2.35 -5.96
CA TYR A 57 -17.26 -2.25 -5.85
C TYR A 57 -16.64 -1.42 -6.98
N LEU A 58 -15.42 -0.96 -6.76
CA LEU A 58 -14.54 -0.34 -7.74
C LEU A 58 -13.42 -1.33 -8.07
N GLU A 59 -13.24 -1.70 -9.34
CA GLU A 59 -12.01 -2.42 -9.75
C GLU A 59 -10.90 -1.40 -10.02
N THR A 60 -9.94 -1.29 -9.10
CA THR A 60 -8.93 -0.22 -9.07
C THR A 60 -7.65 -0.52 -9.85
N ASP A 61 -7.39 -1.80 -10.06
CA ASP A 61 -6.31 -2.28 -10.92
C ASP A 61 -6.65 -3.64 -11.51
N ARG A 62 -6.24 -3.89 -12.76
CA ARG A 62 -6.30 -5.21 -13.39
C ARG A 62 -5.13 -5.37 -14.34
N THR A 63 -4.44 -6.49 -14.22
CA THR A 63 -3.37 -6.88 -15.14
C THR A 63 -3.57 -8.31 -15.61
N ALA A 64 -3.22 -8.58 -16.87
CA ALA A 64 -3.31 -9.92 -17.44
C ALA A 64 -2.03 -10.26 -18.21
N ARG A 65 -1.58 -11.51 -18.11
CA ARG A 65 -0.43 -12.02 -18.85
C ARG A 65 -0.59 -13.50 -19.21
N PRO A 66 -0.06 -13.94 -20.37
CA PRO A 66 -0.02 -15.37 -20.69
C PRO A 66 0.92 -16.11 -19.73
N VAL A 67 0.60 -17.39 -19.49
CA VAL A 67 1.43 -18.33 -18.70
C VAL A 67 1.81 -19.55 -19.55
N ALA A 68 0.84 -20.05 -20.30
CA ALA A 68 0.93 -21.17 -21.23
C ALA A 68 -0.14 -21.01 -22.33
N PRO A 69 -0.15 -21.80 -23.42
CA PRO A 69 -1.18 -21.71 -24.45
C PRO A 69 -2.56 -21.95 -23.86
N GLY A 70 -3.50 -21.02 -24.08
CA GLY A 70 -4.83 -21.12 -23.49
C GLY A 70 -4.89 -20.83 -21.98
N THR A 71 -3.78 -20.43 -21.36
CA THR A 71 -3.71 -20.10 -19.92
C THR A 71 -3.28 -18.66 -19.69
N THR A 72 -4.15 -17.90 -19.02
CA THR A 72 -3.91 -16.49 -18.67
C THR A 72 -3.99 -16.30 -17.16
N LEU A 73 -2.99 -15.63 -16.59
CA LEU A 73 -3.06 -15.09 -15.23
C LEU A 73 -3.67 -13.69 -15.29
N THR A 74 -4.71 -13.47 -14.50
CA THR A 74 -5.30 -12.15 -14.25
C THR A 74 -5.15 -11.81 -12.78
N SER A 75 -4.54 -10.67 -12.49
CA SER A 75 -4.45 -10.11 -11.14
C SER A 75 -5.31 -8.86 -11.05
N PHE A 76 -6.05 -8.69 -9.96
CA PHE A 76 -6.95 -7.56 -9.77
C PHE A 76 -6.99 -7.03 -8.34
N ASP A 77 -7.26 -5.74 -8.23
CA ASP A 77 -7.56 -5.05 -6.97
C ASP A 77 -8.98 -4.50 -7.04
N ARG A 78 -9.75 -4.71 -5.97
CA ARG A 78 -11.09 -4.15 -5.80
C ARG A 78 -11.19 -3.38 -4.49
N LEU A 79 -12.06 -2.37 -4.48
CA LEU A 79 -12.42 -1.61 -3.29
C LEU A 79 -13.94 -1.57 -3.16
N ASP A 80 -14.47 -2.03 -2.04
CA ASP A 80 -15.88 -1.91 -1.67
C ASP A 80 -16.04 -1.16 -0.35
N ALA A 81 -17.26 -1.00 0.15
CA ALA A 81 -17.52 -0.36 1.44
C ALA A 81 -16.83 -1.08 2.62
N LYS A 82 -16.65 -2.41 2.54
CA LYS A 82 -16.03 -3.23 3.59
C LYS A 82 -14.50 -3.13 3.57
N GLY A 83 -13.87 -2.89 2.40
CA GLY A 83 -12.43 -2.65 2.29
C GLY A 83 -11.82 -3.11 0.98
N TRP A 84 -10.48 -3.17 0.95
CA TRP A 84 -9.70 -3.64 -0.18
C TRP A 84 -9.78 -5.15 -0.35
N LEU A 85 -9.73 -5.59 -1.61
CA LEU A 85 -9.57 -6.98 -2.01
C LEU A 85 -8.47 -7.08 -3.06
N ARG A 86 -7.58 -8.06 -2.90
CA ARG A 86 -6.56 -8.45 -3.87
C ARG A 86 -6.80 -9.90 -4.29
N GLY A 87 -6.89 -10.16 -5.59
CA GLY A 87 -7.11 -11.50 -6.11
C GLY A 87 -6.33 -11.82 -7.37
N ASP A 88 -6.08 -13.11 -7.56
CA ASP A 88 -5.39 -13.68 -8.71
C ASP A 88 -6.19 -14.85 -9.27
N LEU A 89 -6.31 -14.91 -10.60
CA LEU A 89 -7.11 -15.88 -11.35
C LEU A 89 -6.30 -16.45 -12.50
N LEU A 90 -6.08 -17.76 -12.49
CA LEU A 90 -5.68 -18.52 -13.67
C LEU A 90 -6.93 -19.02 -14.41
N SER A 91 -7.12 -18.54 -15.62
CA SER A 91 -8.11 -19.09 -16.57
C SER A 91 -7.40 -20.02 -17.54
N VAL A 92 -7.80 -21.29 -17.57
CA VAL A 92 -7.12 -22.39 -18.27
C VAL A 92 -8.08 -23.03 -19.27
N ASP A 93 -7.65 -23.17 -20.52
CA ASP A 93 -8.32 -24.00 -21.53
C ASP A 93 -7.77 -25.43 -21.51
N LEU A 94 -8.61 -26.39 -21.13
CA LEU A 94 -8.31 -27.82 -21.11
C LEU A 94 -8.60 -28.50 -22.45
N GLY A 95 -9.41 -27.89 -23.33
CA GLY A 95 -10.00 -28.52 -24.52
C GLY A 95 -9.05 -28.77 -25.70
N GLY A 96 -7.77 -28.47 -25.57
CA GLY A 96 -6.78 -28.56 -26.66
C GLY A 96 -5.55 -29.42 -26.38
N GLY A 97 -5.45 -30.06 -25.21
CA GLY A 97 -4.32 -30.93 -24.84
C GLY A 97 -2.96 -30.22 -24.66
N LYS A 98 -2.90 -28.89 -24.81
CA LYS A 98 -1.67 -28.09 -24.69
C LYS A 98 -1.25 -27.80 -23.25
N VAL A 99 -2.21 -27.91 -22.32
CA VAL A 99 -2.01 -27.73 -20.89
C VAL A 99 -2.71 -28.88 -20.18
N ARG A 100 -1.98 -29.54 -19.28
CA ARG A 100 -2.50 -30.60 -18.42
C ARG A 100 -2.54 -30.09 -16.98
N ALA A 101 -3.60 -30.39 -16.25
CA ALA A 101 -3.63 -30.21 -14.80
C ALA A 101 -3.24 -31.52 -14.11
N GLY A 102 -2.60 -31.46 -12.95
CA GLY A 102 -2.15 -32.64 -12.22
C GLY A 102 -1.98 -32.40 -10.72
N TYR A 103 -1.73 -33.48 -9.98
CA TYR A 103 -1.54 -33.46 -8.53
C TYR A 103 -0.13 -32.95 -8.17
N LEU A 104 -0.05 -32.04 -7.20
CA LEU A 104 1.21 -31.65 -6.57
C LEU A 104 1.29 -32.27 -5.18
N SER A 105 2.46 -32.77 -4.82
CA SER A 105 2.71 -33.38 -3.52
C SER A 105 4.19 -33.25 -3.09
N PRO A 106 4.46 -33.22 -1.77
CA PRO A 106 5.76 -33.49 -1.16
C PRO A 106 6.31 -34.91 -1.42
N GLY A 107 5.51 -35.82 -1.99
CA GLY A 107 5.85 -37.22 -2.26
C GLY A 107 5.46 -38.20 -1.14
N LYS A 108 5.12 -37.68 0.05
CA LYS A 108 4.48 -38.44 1.15
C LYS A 108 3.20 -37.74 1.58
N VAL A 109 2.17 -38.51 1.91
CA VAL A 109 0.84 -38.04 2.30
C VAL A 109 0.90 -37.22 3.59
N ALA A 110 1.70 -37.63 4.57
CA ALA A 110 1.86 -36.94 5.85
C ALA A 110 3.04 -35.94 5.87
N ALA A 111 3.58 -35.56 4.70
CA ALA A 111 4.58 -34.51 4.60
C ALA A 111 3.93 -33.19 4.14
N VAL A 112 4.54 -32.08 4.53
CA VAL A 112 4.15 -30.73 4.09
C VAL A 112 5.36 -30.00 3.54
N GLU A 113 5.16 -29.25 2.47
CA GLU A 113 6.21 -28.47 1.83
C GLU A 113 5.59 -27.22 1.18
N PRO A 114 6.28 -26.06 1.11
CA PRO A 114 5.77 -24.92 0.34
C PRO A 114 5.39 -25.35 -1.09
N LEU A 115 4.25 -24.87 -1.60
CA LEU A 115 3.72 -25.20 -2.93
C LEU A 115 4.75 -24.90 -4.03
N SER A 116 5.52 -23.82 -3.89
CA SER A 116 6.60 -23.44 -4.82
C SER A 116 7.65 -24.53 -4.99
N ARG A 117 7.98 -25.26 -3.92
CA ARG A 117 8.92 -26.39 -3.98
C ARG A 117 8.28 -27.62 -4.62
N GLN A 118 7.00 -27.90 -4.30
CA GLN A 118 6.27 -28.99 -4.91
C GLN A 118 6.14 -28.79 -6.43
N ALA A 119 5.72 -27.60 -6.85
CA ALA A 119 5.57 -27.21 -8.25
C ALA A 119 6.92 -27.23 -8.98
N GLY A 120 7.98 -26.68 -8.37
CA GLY A 120 9.33 -26.69 -8.93
C GLY A 120 9.85 -28.11 -9.15
N ARG A 121 9.68 -29.01 -8.16
CA ARG A 121 10.07 -30.43 -8.29
C ARG A 121 9.29 -31.16 -9.38
N ALA A 122 7.99 -30.85 -9.52
CA ALA A 122 7.13 -31.47 -10.52
C ALA A 122 7.30 -30.87 -11.93
N GLY A 123 7.93 -29.69 -12.07
CA GLY A 123 7.98 -28.95 -13.33
C GLY A 123 6.67 -28.25 -13.70
N ALA A 124 5.84 -27.91 -12.71
CA ALA A 124 4.59 -27.20 -12.95
C ALA A 124 4.85 -25.72 -13.29
N VAL A 125 4.17 -25.24 -14.32
CA VAL A 125 4.29 -23.87 -14.84
C VAL A 125 3.39 -22.88 -14.10
N ALA A 126 2.37 -23.38 -13.42
CA ALA A 126 1.48 -22.62 -12.55
C ALA A 126 0.79 -23.57 -11.56
N GLY A 127 0.15 -23.05 -10.52
CA GLY A 127 -0.65 -23.88 -9.63
C GLY A 127 -1.20 -23.14 -8.42
N VAL A 128 -2.04 -23.84 -7.66
CA VAL A 128 -2.55 -23.38 -6.37
C VAL A 128 -2.44 -24.47 -5.31
N ASN A 129 -2.52 -24.08 -4.03
CA ASN A 129 -2.59 -25.03 -2.92
C ASN A 129 -3.89 -25.86 -2.98
N GLY A 130 -3.87 -27.02 -2.33
CA GLY A 130 -4.94 -28.00 -2.40
C GLY A 130 -5.80 -28.07 -1.14
N ASP A 131 -5.89 -29.27 -0.59
CA ASP A 131 -6.87 -29.70 0.40
C ASP A 131 -6.55 -29.21 1.82
N PHE A 132 -7.57 -29.23 2.68
CA PHE A 132 -7.42 -29.03 4.11
C PHE A 132 -6.65 -30.20 4.72
N PHE A 133 -5.98 -29.97 5.86
CA PHE A 133 -5.11 -30.97 6.45
C PHE A 133 -4.99 -30.87 7.97
N ASP A 134 -4.49 -31.94 8.61
CA ASP A 134 -4.24 -32.03 10.05
C ASP A 134 -2.97 -31.24 10.43
N ILE A 135 -3.04 -29.92 10.24
CA ILE A 135 -1.93 -28.95 10.21
C ILE A 135 -1.03 -28.95 11.45
N ASN A 136 -1.60 -29.20 12.64
CA ASN A 136 -0.85 -29.17 13.90
C ASN A 136 -0.42 -30.56 14.37
N ASN A 137 -0.53 -31.59 13.51
CA ASN A 137 -0.21 -32.95 13.91
C ASN A 137 0.40 -33.76 12.75
N THR A 138 -0.39 -34.54 12.01
CA THR A 138 0.17 -35.44 10.99
C THR A 138 0.56 -34.73 9.70
N GLY A 139 0.04 -33.52 9.43
CA GLY A 139 0.22 -32.86 8.14
C GLY A 139 -0.59 -33.48 6.99
N ALA A 140 -1.24 -34.62 7.21
CA ALA A 140 -1.95 -35.33 6.15
C ALA A 140 -3.23 -34.59 5.71
N PRO A 141 -3.55 -34.55 4.39
CA PRO A 141 -4.79 -33.98 3.89
C PRO A 141 -6.04 -34.64 4.50
N ASN A 142 -7.19 -34.00 4.42
CA ASN A 142 -8.45 -34.49 4.97
C ASN A 142 -9.29 -35.25 3.94
N GLY A 143 -9.44 -34.71 2.73
CA GLY A 143 -10.20 -35.28 1.62
C GLY A 143 -9.49 -36.41 0.87
N ALA A 144 -10.18 -36.96 -0.13
CA ALA A 144 -9.61 -37.97 -1.02
C ALA A 144 -8.64 -37.32 -2.02
N ALA A 145 -7.62 -38.07 -2.41
CA ALA A 145 -6.70 -37.65 -3.47
C ALA A 145 -6.50 -38.78 -4.47
N VAL A 146 -6.52 -38.42 -5.75
CA VAL A 146 -6.25 -39.31 -6.88
C VAL A 146 -5.09 -38.71 -7.67
N ASP A 147 -4.15 -39.56 -8.08
CA ASP A 147 -3.02 -39.21 -8.93
C ASP A 147 -2.75 -40.38 -9.89
N ASP A 148 -2.55 -40.08 -11.18
CA ASP A 148 -2.40 -41.07 -12.27
C ASP A 148 -3.51 -42.16 -12.25
N GLY A 149 -4.75 -41.75 -11.99
CA GLY A 149 -5.93 -42.62 -11.87
C GLY A 149 -5.97 -43.48 -10.60
N GLY A 150 -4.90 -43.52 -9.81
CA GLY A 150 -4.78 -44.29 -8.58
C GLY A 150 -5.22 -43.51 -7.34
N LEU A 151 -5.84 -44.19 -6.37
CA LEU A 151 -6.20 -43.57 -5.09
C LEU A 151 -4.95 -43.40 -4.22
N VAL A 152 -4.50 -42.17 -4.03
CA VAL A 152 -3.37 -41.82 -3.14
C VAL A 152 -3.79 -41.94 -1.69
N LYS A 153 -4.98 -41.44 -1.35
CA LYS A 153 -5.59 -41.57 -0.03
C LYS A 153 -7.10 -41.46 -0.08
N SER A 154 -7.78 -42.06 0.91
CA SER A 154 -9.21 -41.88 1.12
C SER A 154 -9.50 -40.60 1.92
N ALA A 155 -10.75 -40.12 1.86
CA ALA A 155 -11.21 -39.10 2.80
C ALA A 155 -11.14 -39.62 4.25
N THR A 156 -10.81 -38.73 5.16
CA THR A 156 -10.85 -38.95 6.60
C THR A 156 -12.31 -39.07 7.05
N PRO A 157 -12.65 -39.96 8.01
CA PRO A 157 -14.01 -40.10 8.52
C PRO A 157 -14.62 -38.75 8.94
N GLY A 158 -15.83 -38.44 8.44
CA GLY A 158 -16.55 -37.21 8.73
C GLY A 158 -16.17 -36.01 7.86
N TRP A 159 -15.14 -36.11 7.01
CA TRP A 159 -14.80 -35.08 6.02
C TRP A 159 -15.64 -35.25 4.73
N PRO A 160 -16.07 -34.16 4.07
CA PRO A 160 -16.78 -34.26 2.79
C PRO A 160 -15.96 -35.00 1.73
N ALA A 161 -16.61 -35.87 0.94
CA ALA A 161 -15.96 -36.62 -0.14
C ALA A 161 -15.77 -35.80 -1.44
N HIS A 162 -16.04 -34.50 -1.41
CA HIS A 162 -15.96 -33.64 -2.59
C HIS A 162 -14.52 -33.44 -3.03
N THR A 163 -14.31 -33.58 -4.34
CA THR A 163 -13.02 -33.39 -5.00
C THR A 163 -13.19 -32.55 -6.25
N ALA A 164 -12.15 -31.81 -6.59
CA ALA A 164 -11.99 -31.18 -7.89
C ALA A 164 -10.90 -31.92 -8.66
N GLY A 165 -11.20 -32.31 -9.89
CA GLY A 165 -10.28 -33.11 -10.69
C GLY A 165 -10.56 -32.99 -12.19
N VAL A 166 -9.65 -33.56 -12.97
CA VAL A 166 -9.76 -33.66 -14.43
C VAL A 166 -9.74 -35.13 -14.80
N SER A 167 -10.62 -35.55 -15.72
CA SER A 167 -10.65 -36.92 -16.24
C SER A 167 -9.51 -37.17 -17.24
N ALA A 168 -9.30 -38.44 -17.62
CA ALA A 168 -8.31 -38.80 -18.64
C ALA A 168 -8.60 -38.13 -20.01
N GLU A 169 -9.86 -37.79 -20.29
CA GLU A 169 -10.27 -37.06 -21.49
C GLU A 169 -10.02 -35.54 -21.42
N GLY A 170 -9.44 -35.05 -20.32
CA GLY A 170 -9.15 -33.62 -20.13
C GLY A 170 -10.38 -32.78 -19.73
N LEU A 171 -11.42 -33.40 -19.17
CA LEU A 171 -12.62 -32.70 -18.72
C LEU A 171 -12.58 -32.47 -17.20
N GLY A 172 -12.69 -31.21 -16.81
CA GLY A 172 -12.75 -30.79 -15.42
C GLY A 172 -14.12 -31.00 -14.78
N GLN A 173 -14.13 -31.47 -13.53
CA GLN A 173 -15.35 -31.80 -12.79
C GLN A 173 -15.20 -31.60 -11.27
N ILE A 174 -16.33 -31.33 -10.61
CA ILE A 174 -16.48 -31.48 -9.16
C ILE A 174 -17.25 -32.79 -8.91
N ALA A 175 -16.61 -33.77 -8.29
CA ALA A 175 -17.17 -35.11 -8.06
C ALA A 175 -16.89 -35.59 -6.63
N GLN A 176 -17.63 -36.60 -6.17
CA GLN A 176 -17.32 -37.28 -4.93
C GLN A 176 -16.45 -38.50 -5.18
N VAL A 177 -15.35 -38.64 -4.45
CA VAL A 177 -14.45 -39.80 -4.55
C VAL A 177 -14.46 -40.57 -3.24
N PHE A 178 -14.76 -41.87 -3.33
CA PHE A 178 -14.80 -42.81 -2.22
C PHE A 178 -13.75 -43.91 -2.39
N LEU A 179 -13.37 -44.55 -1.30
CA LEU A 179 -12.57 -45.76 -1.30
C LEU A 179 -13.48 -46.98 -1.55
N GLU A 180 -13.08 -47.83 -2.49
CA GLU A 180 -13.53 -49.22 -2.58
C GLU A 180 -12.31 -50.10 -2.29
N GLY A 181 -12.28 -50.74 -1.12
CA GLY A 181 -11.12 -51.53 -0.70
C GLY A 181 -11.48 -52.75 0.14
N GLU A 182 -10.65 -53.78 0.01
CA GLU A 182 -10.81 -55.09 0.64
C GLU A 182 -9.45 -55.63 1.09
N ILE A 183 -9.45 -56.29 2.25
CA ILE A 183 -8.32 -57.02 2.80
C ILE A 183 -8.66 -58.51 2.73
N THR A 184 -7.80 -59.31 2.09
CA THR A 184 -7.92 -60.77 2.10
C THR A 184 -6.93 -61.36 3.10
N MET A 185 -7.46 -62.03 4.12
CA MET A 185 -6.73 -62.71 5.19
C MET A 185 -6.55 -64.21 4.89
N PRO A 186 -5.79 -64.96 5.71
CA PRO A 186 -5.60 -66.40 5.53
C PRO A 186 -6.93 -67.17 5.39
N GLY A 187 -6.93 -68.20 4.54
CA GLY A 187 -8.11 -69.00 4.24
C GLY A 187 -9.15 -68.30 3.36
N GLY A 188 -8.81 -67.14 2.76
CA GLY A 188 -9.69 -66.39 1.86
C GLY A 188 -10.73 -65.52 2.58
N ARG A 189 -10.59 -65.32 3.90
CA ARG A 189 -11.48 -64.46 4.68
C ARG A 189 -11.30 -63.00 4.27
N LYS A 190 -12.39 -62.34 3.88
CA LYS A 190 -12.38 -60.93 3.44
C LYS A 190 -12.83 -59.99 4.56
N ALA A 191 -12.21 -58.81 4.64
CA ALA A 191 -12.65 -57.70 5.47
C ALA A 191 -12.66 -56.39 4.68
N THR A 192 -13.56 -55.49 5.04
CA THR A 192 -13.64 -54.16 4.42
C THR A 192 -12.43 -53.31 4.83
N LEU A 193 -11.85 -52.60 3.87
CA LEU A 193 -10.92 -51.52 4.14
C LEU A 193 -11.69 -50.19 4.25
N ASP A 194 -11.70 -49.59 5.43
CA ASP A 194 -12.46 -48.36 5.65
C ASP A 194 -11.68 -47.12 5.23
N GLN A 195 -10.37 -47.09 5.46
CA GLN A 195 -9.51 -45.94 5.16
C GLN A 195 -8.19 -46.34 4.51
N LEU A 196 -7.66 -45.47 3.65
CA LEU A 196 -6.34 -45.58 3.02
C LEU A 196 -5.56 -44.29 3.27
N ASN A 197 -4.37 -44.39 3.86
CA ASN A 197 -3.48 -43.25 4.14
C ASN A 197 -4.20 -42.05 4.81
N ALA A 198 -5.13 -42.33 5.75
CA ALA A 198 -5.90 -41.30 6.47
C ALA A 198 -5.43 -41.19 7.92
N HIS A 199 -5.42 -39.98 8.48
CA HIS A 199 -4.98 -39.76 9.85
C HIS A 199 -6.03 -40.19 10.90
N PHE A 200 -7.31 -40.39 10.53
CA PHE A 200 -8.29 -41.05 11.39
C PHE A 200 -8.85 -42.31 10.77
N ILE A 201 -9.16 -43.28 11.64
CA ILE A 201 -9.80 -44.54 11.28
C ILE A 201 -11.19 -44.55 11.91
N LYS A 202 -12.18 -44.94 11.10
CA LYS A 202 -13.57 -45.05 11.50
C LYS A 202 -13.70 -46.00 12.70
N GLN A 203 -14.64 -45.71 13.58
CA GLN A 203 -14.94 -46.60 14.71
C GLN A 203 -15.27 -48.02 14.20
N ASN A 204 -14.71 -49.04 14.86
CA ASN A 204 -14.78 -50.46 14.49
C ASN A 204 -14.15 -50.84 13.13
N GLY A 205 -13.47 -49.90 12.45
CA GLY A 205 -12.93 -50.11 11.11
C GLY A 205 -11.45 -50.47 11.05
N ILE A 206 -10.97 -50.71 9.83
CA ILE A 206 -9.55 -50.96 9.52
C ILE A 206 -9.05 -49.92 8.50
N GLY A 207 -7.93 -49.29 8.81
CA GLY A 207 -7.19 -48.43 7.89
C GLY A 207 -5.92 -49.11 7.36
N ALA A 208 -5.53 -48.82 6.13
CA ALA A 208 -4.25 -49.23 5.54
C ALA A 208 -3.36 -48.01 5.31
N TYR A 209 -2.08 -48.17 5.59
CA TYR A 209 -1.02 -47.20 5.33
C TYR A 209 0.00 -47.83 4.40
N THR A 210 0.26 -47.17 3.28
CA THR A 210 1.21 -47.61 2.26
C THR A 210 2.56 -46.90 2.44
N SER A 211 3.54 -47.25 1.61
CA SER A 211 4.80 -46.50 1.51
C SER A 211 4.63 -45.00 1.23
N LEU A 212 3.47 -44.56 0.75
CA LEU A 212 3.13 -43.14 0.57
C LEU A 212 2.81 -42.40 1.87
N TRP A 213 2.54 -43.07 3.00
CA TRP A 213 2.16 -42.39 4.25
C TRP A 213 3.25 -41.43 4.76
N GLY A 214 4.50 -41.89 4.83
CA GLY A 214 5.61 -41.20 5.48
C GLY A 214 5.79 -41.63 6.93
N SER A 215 6.51 -40.83 7.73
CA SER A 215 6.96 -41.20 9.07
C SER A 215 6.02 -40.79 10.21
N ALA A 216 4.93 -40.07 9.90
CA ALA A 216 3.98 -39.59 10.91
C ALA A 216 3.31 -40.73 11.69
N THR A 217 2.83 -40.42 12.90
CA THR A 217 2.10 -41.39 13.72
C THR A 217 0.83 -41.87 13.03
N ARG A 218 0.60 -43.19 13.05
CA ARG A 218 -0.66 -43.83 12.64
C ARG A 218 -1.66 -43.94 13.81
N GLY A 219 -1.26 -43.47 15.00
CA GLY A 219 -2.03 -43.53 16.24
C GLY A 219 -2.95 -42.35 16.49
N ARG A 220 -3.14 -41.46 15.51
CA ARG A 220 -3.89 -40.20 15.69
C ARG A 220 -5.34 -40.42 16.18
N SER A 221 -5.98 -41.55 15.85
CA SER A 221 -7.29 -41.95 16.39
C SER A 221 -7.34 -42.13 17.92
N LEU A 222 -6.20 -42.36 18.60
CA LEU A 222 -6.14 -42.44 20.08
C LEU A 222 -6.57 -41.12 20.73
N SER A 223 -6.29 -39.99 20.09
CA SER A 223 -6.72 -38.67 20.56
C SER A 223 -8.25 -38.45 20.49
N GLN A 224 -8.96 -39.29 19.73
CA GLN A 224 -10.43 -39.35 19.70
C GLN A 224 -10.99 -40.42 20.65
N GLY A 225 -10.19 -40.93 21.57
CA GLY A 225 -10.60 -41.93 22.55
C GLY A 225 -10.69 -43.36 21.99
N ALA A 226 -10.05 -43.65 20.85
CA ALA A 226 -9.99 -45.01 20.31
C ALA A 226 -9.31 -45.96 21.30
N ARG A 227 -9.84 -47.19 21.41
CA ARG A 227 -9.36 -48.25 22.31
C ARG A 227 -9.18 -49.55 21.54
N ARG A 228 -8.48 -50.52 22.14
CA ARG A 228 -8.25 -51.86 21.55
C ARG A 228 -7.68 -51.76 20.12
N MET A 229 -6.69 -50.91 19.90
CA MET A 229 -6.05 -50.76 18.60
C MET A 229 -5.11 -51.94 18.31
N ALA A 230 -4.90 -52.30 17.05
CA ALA A 230 -3.83 -53.21 16.64
C ALA A 230 -3.19 -52.72 15.34
N GLU A 231 -1.88 -52.93 15.20
CA GLU A 231 -1.10 -52.61 14.00
C GLU A 231 -0.46 -53.88 13.46
N VAL A 232 -0.55 -54.10 12.14
CA VAL A 232 0.02 -55.27 11.46
C VAL A 232 0.86 -54.79 10.28
N LEU A 233 2.15 -55.09 10.29
CA LEU A 233 3.04 -54.86 9.16
C LEU A 233 3.03 -56.06 8.23
N VAL A 234 2.80 -55.80 6.94
CA VAL A 234 2.83 -56.80 5.86
C VAL A 234 3.92 -56.40 4.88
N VAL A 235 4.83 -57.32 4.57
CA VAL A 235 5.93 -57.13 3.59
C VAL A 235 5.92 -58.32 2.65
N ASP A 236 6.01 -58.07 1.34
CA ASP A 236 5.95 -59.12 0.30
C ASP A 236 4.69 -60.01 0.39
N GLY A 237 3.59 -59.44 0.91
CA GLY A 237 2.31 -60.14 1.07
C GLY A 237 2.19 -61.01 2.34
N GLU A 238 3.19 -61.01 3.21
CA GLU A 238 3.20 -61.79 4.46
C GLU A 238 3.27 -60.88 5.69
N VAL A 239 2.58 -61.25 6.77
CA VAL A 239 2.64 -60.54 8.05
C VAL A 239 4.02 -60.72 8.67
N THR A 240 4.73 -59.62 8.90
CA THR A 240 6.07 -59.64 9.52
C THR A 240 6.06 -59.18 10.98
N GLU A 241 5.06 -58.37 11.37
CA GLU A 241 4.95 -57.86 12.72
C GLU A 241 3.50 -57.54 13.11
N ILE A 242 3.15 -57.79 14.38
CA ILE A 242 1.86 -57.44 14.97
C ILE A 242 2.12 -56.70 16.29
N ARG A 243 1.45 -55.56 16.50
CA ARG A 243 1.58 -54.70 17.68
C ARG A 243 0.22 -54.34 18.25
N ASP A 244 0.14 -54.18 19.57
CA ASP A 244 -1.07 -53.74 20.28
C ASP A 244 -1.30 -52.22 20.27
N ALA A 245 -0.39 -51.46 19.68
CA ALA A 245 -0.50 -50.01 19.54
C ALA A 245 -0.02 -49.57 18.15
N PRO A 246 -0.68 -48.57 17.52
CA PRO A 246 -0.20 -47.99 16.27
C PRO A 246 1.14 -47.30 16.45
N GLY A 247 2.04 -47.52 15.51
CA GLY A 247 3.37 -46.94 15.50
C GLY A 247 3.48 -45.67 14.64
N SER A 248 4.72 -45.29 14.41
CA SER A 248 5.16 -44.26 13.47
C SER A 248 6.26 -44.83 12.56
N GLY A 249 6.86 -44.00 11.72
CA GLY A 249 7.99 -44.40 10.86
C GLY A 249 7.56 -44.87 9.48
N ASP A 250 8.54 -44.90 8.58
CA ASP A 250 8.35 -45.21 7.16
C ASP A 250 7.94 -46.67 6.93
N ILE A 251 7.25 -46.88 5.82
CA ILE A 251 6.73 -48.19 5.40
C ILE A 251 7.50 -48.62 4.14
N PRO A 252 8.04 -49.86 4.09
CA PRO A 252 8.76 -50.37 2.93
C PRO A 252 7.95 -50.30 1.63
N ALA A 253 8.63 -50.12 0.49
CA ALA A 253 7.97 -49.97 -0.82
C ALA A 253 7.14 -51.21 -1.23
N ASN A 254 7.60 -52.39 -0.83
CA ASN A 254 6.95 -53.70 -1.03
C ASN A 254 6.03 -54.10 0.15
N GLY A 255 5.64 -53.15 1.00
CA GLY A 255 4.83 -53.42 2.19
C GLY A 255 3.74 -52.40 2.46
N PHE A 256 2.87 -52.74 3.41
CA PHE A 256 1.83 -51.88 3.94
C PHE A 256 1.58 -52.21 5.41
N VAL A 257 0.97 -51.26 6.12
CA VAL A 257 0.59 -51.41 7.53
C VAL A 257 -0.93 -51.33 7.64
N LEU A 258 -1.55 -52.33 8.27
CA LEU A 258 -2.95 -52.29 8.66
C LEU A 258 -3.05 -51.80 10.10
N VAL A 259 -3.96 -50.85 10.36
CA VAL A 259 -4.30 -50.41 11.72
C VAL A 259 -5.78 -50.61 11.93
N GLY A 260 -6.13 -51.40 12.93
CA GLY A 260 -7.50 -51.72 13.30
C GLY A 260 -7.93 -50.94 14.54
N ARG A 261 -9.15 -50.41 14.52
CA ARG A 261 -9.77 -49.76 15.68
C ARG A 261 -10.89 -50.61 16.25
N GLU A 262 -10.86 -50.85 17.56
CA GLU A 262 -11.90 -51.61 18.27
C GLU A 262 -12.15 -52.97 17.62
N ALA A 263 -13.35 -53.24 17.06
CA ALA A 263 -13.61 -54.51 16.37
C ALA A 263 -12.60 -54.82 15.25
N GLY A 264 -12.13 -53.79 14.52
CA GLY A 264 -11.08 -53.95 13.52
C GLY A 264 -9.73 -54.32 14.14
N GLY A 265 -9.40 -53.79 15.31
CA GLY A 265 -8.19 -54.14 16.05
C GLY A 265 -8.25 -55.56 16.58
N ASP A 266 -9.40 -55.95 17.14
CA ASP A 266 -9.65 -57.33 17.61
C ASP A 266 -9.54 -58.33 16.44
N LEU A 267 -10.02 -57.97 15.25
CA LEU A 267 -9.87 -58.80 14.05
C LEU A 267 -8.41 -58.94 13.61
N LEU A 268 -7.64 -57.84 13.57
CA LEU A 268 -6.23 -57.89 13.16
C LEU A 268 -5.34 -58.71 14.11
N ARG A 269 -5.66 -58.74 15.42
CA ARG A 269 -4.94 -59.61 16.38
C ARG A 269 -5.11 -61.11 16.13
N THR A 270 -6.06 -61.51 15.29
CA THR A 270 -6.24 -62.92 14.91
C THR A 270 -5.25 -63.39 13.85
N LEU A 271 -4.44 -62.49 13.28
CA LEU A 271 -3.39 -62.83 12.33
C LEU A 271 -2.15 -63.37 13.07
N GLU A 272 -1.33 -64.13 12.35
CA GLU A 272 -0.06 -64.67 12.83
C GLU A 272 1.09 -64.20 11.93
N VAL A 273 2.30 -64.11 12.47
CA VAL A 273 3.48 -63.81 11.66
C VAL A 273 3.70 -64.92 10.62
N GLY A 274 3.96 -64.55 9.37
CA GLY A 274 4.03 -65.44 8.21
C GLY A 274 2.69 -65.67 7.49
N ALA A 275 1.59 -65.13 8.01
CA ALA A 275 0.27 -65.26 7.38
C ALA A 275 0.19 -64.45 6.07
N PRO A 276 -0.37 -65.01 4.97
CA PRO A 276 -0.59 -64.24 3.74
C PRO A 276 -1.73 -63.24 3.93
N VAL A 277 -1.48 -61.97 3.61
CA VAL A 277 -2.46 -60.89 3.61
C VAL A 277 -2.30 -60.05 2.35
N THR A 278 -3.38 -59.90 1.58
CA THR A 278 -3.40 -59.02 0.40
C THR A 278 -4.35 -57.85 0.57
N LEU A 279 -3.99 -56.73 -0.04
CA LEU A 279 -4.70 -55.47 0.01
C LEU A 279 -5.09 -55.07 -1.42
N ALA A 280 -6.38 -54.89 -1.67
CA ALA A 280 -6.89 -54.38 -2.95
C ALA A 280 -7.70 -53.11 -2.69
N TYR A 281 -7.43 -52.04 -3.44
CA TYR A 281 -8.19 -50.80 -3.36
C TYR A 281 -8.23 -50.07 -4.70
N LYS A 282 -9.29 -49.29 -4.91
CA LYS A 282 -9.44 -48.38 -6.06
C LYS A 282 -10.34 -47.19 -5.69
N PRO A 283 -10.25 -46.05 -6.42
CA PRO A 283 -11.19 -44.97 -6.25
C PRO A 283 -12.55 -45.34 -6.87
N ARG A 284 -13.64 -44.92 -6.21
CA ARG A 284 -15.00 -44.95 -6.76
C ARG A 284 -15.52 -43.52 -6.84
N SER A 285 -15.73 -43.02 -8.05
CA SER A 285 -16.19 -41.65 -8.33
C SER A 285 -17.70 -41.59 -8.56
N SER A 286 -18.33 -40.49 -8.17
CA SER A 286 -19.71 -40.14 -8.59
C SER A 286 -19.78 -39.54 -10.00
N GLY A 287 -18.64 -39.17 -10.58
CA GLY A 287 -18.50 -38.61 -11.93
C GLY A 287 -17.64 -39.53 -12.81
N ALA A 288 -17.05 -38.95 -13.87
CA ALA A 288 -16.08 -39.68 -14.68
C ALA A 288 -14.86 -40.08 -13.82
N PRO A 289 -14.17 -41.19 -14.12
CA PRO A 289 -12.89 -41.51 -13.51
C PRO A 289 -11.92 -40.32 -13.66
N ALA A 290 -11.35 -39.88 -12.54
CA ALA A 290 -10.43 -38.76 -12.52
C ALA A 290 -9.00 -39.27 -12.77
N GLU A 291 -8.25 -38.60 -13.63
CA GLU A 291 -6.81 -38.80 -13.79
C GLU A 291 -6.09 -38.27 -12.54
N PHE A 292 -6.51 -37.10 -12.07
CA PHE A 292 -6.15 -36.61 -10.75
C PHE A 292 -7.34 -35.93 -10.09
N ALA A 293 -7.37 -35.93 -8.77
CA ALA A 293 -8.38 -35.23 -7.99
C ALA A 293 -7.81 -34.76 -6.64
N VAL A 294 -8.19 -33.56 -6.22
CA VAL A 294 -7.82 -32.97 -4.93
C VAL A 294 -9.08 -32.72 -4.11
N GLY A 295 -9.03 -33.09 -2.83
CA GLY A 295 -10.11 -32.85 -1.87
C GLY A 295 -10.36 -31.36 -1.62
N GLY A 296 -11.61 -31.03 -1.29
CA GLY A 296 -12.00 -29.74 -0.75
C GLY A 296 -13.07 -29.92 0.32
N ASN A 297 -13.67 -28.81 0.77
CA ASN A 297 -14.75 -28.88 1.76
C ASN A 297 -16.13 -28.59 1.13
N GLN A 298 -16.41 -27.35 0.77
CA GLN A 298 -17.72 -26.82 0.42
C GLN A 298 -17.81 -26.58 -1.08
N VAL A 299 -18.90 -27.05 -1.69
CA VAL A 299 -19.24 -26.71 -3.08
C VAL A 299 -19.72 -25.27 -3.10
N LEU A 300 -19.01 -24.41 -3.82
CA LEU A 300 -19.28 -22.97 -3.91
C LEU A 300 -20.38 -22.66 -4.93
N VAL A 301 -20.26 -23.29 -6.11
CA VAL A 301 -21.19 -23.13 -7.23
C VAL A 301 -21.56 -24.53 -7.70
N LYS A 302 -22.84 -24.76 -7.94
CA LYS A 302 -23.35 -26.00 -8.52
C LYS A 302 -24.38 -25.65 -9.59
N ASP A 303 -24.21 -26.20 -10.78
CA ASP A 303 -25.12 -25.98 -11.91
C ASP A 303 -25.40 -24.48 -12.20
N GLY A 304 -24.36 -23.66 -12.10
CA GLY A 304 -24.41 -22.20 -12.31
C GLY A 304 -25.00 -21.41 -11.14
N GLN A 305 -25.39 -22.06 -10.04
CA GLN A 305 -26.00 -21.43 -8.87
C GLN A 305 -25.04 -21.41 -7.68
N VAL A 306 -24.90 -20.22 -7.06
CA VAL A 306 -24.15 -20.06 -5.81
C VAL A 306 -24.88 -20.83 -4.71
N GLN A 307 -24.16 -21.63 -3.96
CA GLN A 307 -24.74 -22.42 -2.87
C GLN A 307 -25.00 -21.54 -1.63
N PRO A 308 -25.99 -21.88 -0.79
CA PRO A 308 -26.20 -21.21 0.49
C PRO A 308 -25.04 -21.59 1.44
N LEU A 309 -24.13 -20.64 1.66
CA LEU A 309 -22.91 -20.84 2.45
C LEU A 309 -23.00 -19.94 3.68
N ASP A 310 -22.92 -20.54 4.87
CA ASP A 310 -22.96 -19.83 6.13
C ASP A 310 -21.54 -19.67 6.70
N ASP A 311 -20.87 -18.57 6.35
CA ASP A 311 -19.62 -18.16 6.97
C ASP A 311 -19.55 -16.63 7.12
N PRO A 312 -19.62 -16.10 8.36
CA PRO A 312 -19.63 -14.65 8.56
C PRO A 312 -18.23 -14.01 8.47
N ALA A 313 -17.16 -14.81 8.50
CA ALA A 313 -15.79 -14.32 8.61
C ALA A 313 -15.05 -14.29 7.26
N ALA A 314 -14.50 -13.12 6.92
CA ALA A 314 -13.62 -12.96 5.78
C ALA A 314 -12.24 -13.58 6.03
N HIS A 315 -11.76 -14.38 5.08
CA HIS A 315 -10.45 -15.03 5.14
C HIS A 315 -9.76 -15.00 3.76
N PRO A 316 -8.44 -15.19 3.70
CA PRO A 316 -7.79 -15.60 2.46
C PRO A 316 -8.42 -16.91 1.98
N ARG A 317 -8.71 -17.03 0.70
CA ARG A 317 -9.38 -18.22 0.12
C ARG A 317 -8.69 -18.67 -1.16
N THR A 318 -8.73 -19.98 -1.40
CA THR A 318 -8.41 -20.61 -2.68
C THR A 318 -9.62 -21.38 -3.16
N ALA A 319 -9.94 -21.28 -4.46
CA ALA A 319 -11.00 -22.07 -5.07
C ALA A 319 -10.61 -22.57 -6.46
N VAL A 320 -11.29 -23.64 -6.87
CA VAL A 320 -11.24 -24.20 -8.21
C VAL A 320 -12.65 -24.26 -8.78
N GLY A 321 -12.80 -23.85 -10.04
CA GLY A 321 -14.06 -23.92 -10.77
C GLY A 321 -13.88 -24.44 -12.19
N PHE A 322 -14.98 -24.91 -12.77
CA PHE A 322 -15.03 -25.44 -14.12
C PHE A 322 -16.22 -24.87 -14.90
N SER A 323 -16.07 -24.67 -16.21
CA SER A 323 -17.19 -24.31 -17.10
C SER A 323 -18.22 -25.45 -17.19
N ALA A 324 -19.40 -25.15 -17.74
CA ALA A 324 -20.50 -26.12 -17.87
C ALA A 324 -20.11 -27.37 -18.67
N ASP A 325 -19.24 -27.24 -19.66
CA ASP A 325 -18.71 -28.32 -20.48
C ASP A 325 -17.41 -28.95 -19.94
N GLY A 326 -16.92 -28.49 -18.79
CA GLY A 326 -15.67 -28.97 -18.17
C GLY A 326 -14.38 -28.59 -18.92
N ARG A 327 -14.47 -27.83 -20.03
CA ARG A 327 -13.31 -27.52 -20.88
C ARG A 327 -12.49 -26.33 -20.40
N ARG A 328 -13.03 -25.51 -19.48
CA ARG A 328 -12.29 -24.43 -18.85
C ARG A 328 -12.18 -24.66 -17.36
N MET A 329 -11.00 -24.36 -16.83
CA MET A 329 -10.69 -24.42 -15.41
C MET A 329 -10.30 -23.03 -14.92
N PHE A 330 -10.77 -22.70 -13.71
CA PHE A 330 -10.53 -21.45 -13.03
C PHE A 330 -9.88 -21.75 -11.69
N LEU A 331 -8.62 -21.34 -11.50
CA LEU A 331 -7.95 -21.40 -10.20
C LEU A 331 -7.84 -19.99 -9.66
N MET A 332 -8.41 -19.73 -8.48
CA MET A 332 -8.49 -18.38 -7.93
C MET A 332 -8.00 -18.35 -6.50
N THR A 333 -7.18 -17.35 -6.19
CA THR A 333 -6.82 -16.96 -4.82
C THR A 333 -7.29 -15.55 -4.53
N VAL A 334 -7.75 -15.32 -3.30
CA VAL A 334 -8.00 -13.99 -2.75
C VAL A 334 -7.20 -13.86 -1.47
N ASP A 335 -6.34 -12.85 -1.39
CA ASP A 335 -5.54 -12.56 -0.20
C ASP A 335 -6.42 -12.09 0.96
N GLY A 336 -5.93 -12.14 2.20
CA GLY A 336 -6.71 -11.74 3.36
C GLY A 336 -5.86 -11.51 4.60
N ARG A 337 -6.48 -10.99 5.68
CA ARG A 337 -5.82 -10.68 6.97
C ARG A 337 -4.70 -9.63 6.86
N GLN A 338 -4.78 -8.76 5.87
CA GLN A 338 -3.81 -7.71 5.63
C GLN A 338 -4.52 -6.42 5.22
N ALA A 339 -3.87 -5.26 5.40
CA ALA A 339 -4.46 -3.97 5.03
C ALA A 339 -4.84 -3.93 3.53
N ASP A 340 -4.03 -4.56 2.69
CA ASP A 340 -4.19 -4.59 1.24
C ASP A 340 -5.29 -5.52 0.75
N SER A 341 -5.78 -6.42 1.60
CA SER A 341 -6.90 -7.32 1.30
C SER A 341 -7.54 -7.84 2.59
N ARG A 342 -8.84 -7.56 2.76
CA ARG A 342 -9.64 -8.04 3.91
C ARG A 342 -9.94 -9.55 3.85
N GLY A 343 -9.81 -10.17 2.68
CA GLY A 343 -10.28 -11.53 2.41
C GLY A 343 -11.77 -11.59 2.10
N VAL A 344 -12.28 -12.78 1.86
CA VAL A 344 -13.68 -12.99 1.45
C VAL A 344 -14.35 -14.08 2.27
N THR A 345 -15.67 -13.95 2.42
CA THR A 345 -16.52 -15.08 2.84
C THR A 345 -16.59 -16.12 1.72
N LEU A 346 -17.07 -17.33 2.01
CA LEU A 346 -17.32 -18.37 1.01
C LEU A 346 -18.39 -17.91 0.01
N ALA A 347 -19.41 -17.17 0.45
CA ALA A 347 -20.41 -16.59 -0.44
C ALA A 347 -19.81 -15.56 -1.41
N GLU A 348 -18.93 -14.67 -0.91
CA GLU A 348 -18.19 -13.72 -1.74
C GLU A 348 -17.24 -14.46 -2.71
N MET A 349 -16.55 -15.50 -2.24
CA MET A 349 -15.69 -16.34 -3.10
C MET A 349 -16.48 -17.07 -4.19
N ALA A 350 -17.66 -17.61 -3.85
CA ALA A 350 -18.57 -18.25 -4.81
C ALA A 350 -19.04 -17.27 -5.88
N ALA A 351 -19.35 -16.03 -5.50
CA ALA A 351 -19.70 -14.97 -6.45
C ALA A 351 -18.53 -14.64 -7.39
N LEU A 352 -17.29 -14.51 -6.87
CA LEU A 352 -16.10 -14.22 -7.68
C LEU A 352 -15.77 -15.32 -8.67
N VAL A 353 -15.77 -16.60 -8.25
CA VAL A 353 -15.46 -17.72 -9.16
C VAL A 353 -16.59 -17.93 -10.19
N LYS A 354 -17.85 -17.63 -9.83
CA LYS A 354 -18.96 -17.58 -10.79
C LYS A 354 -18.79 -16.44 -11.79
N GLU A 355 -18.42 -15.24 -11.35
CA GLU A 355 -18.12 -14.09 -12.21
C GLU A 355 -17.01 -14.42 -13.22
N ALA A 356 -16.01 -15.22 -12.82
CA ALA A 356 -14.97 -15.72 -13.71
C ALA A 356 -15.47 -16.71 -14.78
N GLY A 357 -16.66 -17.30 -14.61
CA GLY A 357 -17.30 -18.21 -15.55
C GLY A 357 -17.47 -19.65 -15.06
N ALA A 358 -17.26 -19.93 -13.78
CA ALA A 358 -17.46 -21.27 -13.24
C ALA A 358 -18.96 -21.63 -13.15
N HIS A 359 -19.31 -22.79 -13.70
CA HIS A 359 -20.60 -23.43 -13.57
C HIS A 359 -20.65 -24.36 -12.35
N ASN A 360 -19.51 -24.99 -12.03
CA ASN A 360 -19.30 -25.77 -10.82
C ASN A 360 -18.00 -25.30 -10.16
N ALA A 361 -17.98 -25.16 -8.83
CA ALA A 361 -16.79 -24.73 -8.10
C ALA A 361 -16.72 -25.32 -6.70
N LEU A 362 -15.50 -25.54 -6.21
CA LEU A 362 -15.19 -26.12 -4.91
C LEU A 362 -14.21 -25.21 -4.16
N ASN A 363 -14.46 -25.03 -2.87
CA ASN A 363 -13.54 -24.35 -1.98
C ASN A 363 -12.40 -25.29 -1.58
N LEU A 364 -11.17 -24.81 -1.72
CA LEU A 364 -9.94 -25.46 -1.28
C LEU A 364 -9.47 -24.88 0.06
N ASP A 365 -8.35 -25.36 0.61
CA ASP A 365 -7.81 -24.80 1.85
C ASP A 365 -7.43 -23.33 1.67
N GLY A 366 -7.69 -22.54 2.71
CA GLY A 366 -7.53 -21.09 2.71
C GLY A 366 -6.58 -20.61 3.81
N GLY A 367 -6.78 -19.37 4.26
CA GLY A 367 -5.89 -18.76 5.26
C GLY A 367 -4.45 -18.68 4.76
N GLY A 368 -3.47 -18.94 5.63
CA GLY A 368 -2.05 -18.91 5.27
C GLY A 368 -1.63 -19.96 4.23
N SER A 369 -2.47 -20.95 3.95
CA SER A 369 -2.25 -21.93 2.87
C SER A 369 -2.47 -21.33 1.47
N SER A 370 -3.27 -20.26 1.36
CA SER A 370 -3.68 -19.66 0.07
C SER A 370 -2.47 -19.19 -0.72
N THR A 371 -2.14 -19.92 -1.78
CA THR A 371 -0.96 -19.66 -2.60
C THR A 371 -1.29 -19.91 -4.06
N LEU A 372 -1.02 -18.95 -4.92
CA LEU A 372 -1.03 -19.08 -6.37
C LEU A 372 0.35 -18.74 -6.90
N LEU A 373 0.88 -19.61 -7.77
CA LEU A 373 2.11 -19.35 -8.49
C LEU A 373 1.92 -19.49 -10.00
N ALA A 374 2.69 -18.72 -10.76
CA ALA A 374 2.70 -18.80 -12.21
C ALA A 374 4.06 -18.42 -12.80
N ARG A 375 4.50 -19.09 -13.87
CA ARG A 375 5.71 -18.70 -14.60
C ARG A 375 5.44 -17.43 -15.38
N LYS A 376 6.42 -16.52 -15.44
CA LYS A 376 6.47 -15.47 -16.46
C LYS A 376 7.01 -16.08 -17.77
N PRO A 377 6.56 -15.62 -18.96
CA PRO A 377 7.09 -16.10 -20.23
C PRO A 377 8.62 -16.10 -20.29
N GLY A 378 9.19 -17.19 -20.82
CA GLY A 378 10.64 -17.37 -20.92
C GLY A 378 11.34 -17.73 -19.59
N ARG A 379 10.59 -18.22 -18.58
CA ARG A 379 11.15 -18.80 -17.35
C ARG A 379 10.73 -20.25 -17.18
N ASN A 380 11.58 -21.04 -16.53
CA ASN A 380 11.32 -22.45 -16.19
C ASN A 380 10.30 -22.60 -15.06
N GLU A 381 10.43 -21.81 -14.00
CA GLU A 381 9.69 -22.00 -12.75
C GLU A 381 8.62 -20.92 -12.54
N GLY A 382 7.53 -21.32 -11.87
CA GLY A 382 6.54 -20.40 -11.35
C GLY A 382 7.03 -19.62 -10.13
N ARG A 383 6.51 -18.41 -9.96
CA ARG A 383 6.71 -17.60 -8.75
C ARG A 383 5.37 -17.33 -8.10
N VAL A 384 5.36 -17.19 -6.77
CA VAL A 384 4.18 -16.79 -6.01
C VAL A 384 3.75 -15.40 -6.49
N GLU A 385 2.47 -15.27 -6.84
CA GLU A 385 1.88 -14.03 -7.39
C GLU A 385 1.06 -13.27 -6.32
N ASN A 386 0.49 -14.01 -5.36
CA ASN A 386 -0.30 -13.46 -4.26
C ASN A 386 0.56 -13.18 -3.02
N GLN A 387 -0.02 -12.65 -1.95
CA GLN A 387 0.67 -12.40 -0.68
C GLN A 387 0.17 -13.35 0.42
N PRO A 388 0.90 -14.44 0.74
CA PRO A 388 0.52 -15.37 1.80
C PRO A 388 0.35 -14.68 3.17
N SER A 389 -0.75 -14.98 3.87
CA SER A 389 -1.15 -14.23 5.07
C SER A 389 -0.30 -14.46 6.32
N ASP A 390 0.58 -15.46 6.31
CA ASP A 390 1.46 -15.80 7.45
C ASP A 390 2.81 -15.06 7.36
N GLY A 391 2.95 -14.09 6.45
CA GLY A 391 4.20 -13.37 6.17
C GLY A 391 5.14 -14.11 5.22
N GLY A 392 4.79 -15.35 4.84
CA GLY A 392 5.51 -16.19 3.89
C GLY A 392 4.66 -17.41 3.50
N GLU A 393 5.14 -18.16 2.51
CA GLU A 393 4.44 -19.34 2.03
C GLU A 393 4.38 -20.44 3.10
N ARG A 394 3.17 -20.89 3.43
CA ARG A 394 2.96 -21.98 4.37
C ARG A 394 3.26 -23.33 3.71
N PRO A 395 3.96 -24.26 4.39
CA PRO A 395 4.03 -25.65 3.96
C PRO A 395 2.64 -26.31 3.89
N THR A 396 2.29 -26.86 2.73
CA THR A 396 1.01 -27.55 2.49
C THR A 396 1.25 -28.99 2.01
N PRO A 397 0.29 -29.92 2.15
CA PRO A 397 0.54 -31.32 1.81
C PRO A 397 0.24 -31.68 0.35
N ASN A 398 -0.50 -30.83 -0.37
CA ASN A 398 -0.78 -31.03 -1.79
C ASN A 398 -1.24 -29.74 -2.48
N GLY A 399 -1.39 -29.84 -3.80
CA GLY A 399 -1.89 -28.76 -4.64
C GLY A 399 -2.34 -29.24 -6.01
N ILE A 400 -2.78 -28.27 -6.82
CA ILE A 400 -3.09 -28.49 -8.23
C ILE A 400 -2.05 -27.75 -9.07
N GLY A 401 -1.35 -28.49 -9.92
CA GLY A 401 -0.32 -27.97 -10.83
C GLY A 401 -0.81 -27.95 -12.28
N LEU A 402 -0.33 -26.98 -13.06
CA LEU A 402 -0.49 -26.91 -14.50
C LEU A 402 0.83 -27.23 -15.18
N PHE A 403 0.79 -28.02 -16.24
CA PHE A 403 1.94 -28.50 -16.99
C PHE A 403 1.77 -28.14 -18.46
N ALA A 404 2.81 -27.62 -19.07
CA ALA A 404 2.83 -27.27 -20.49
C ALA A 404 4.20 -27.61 -21.07
N GLU A 405 4.21 -28.48 -22.07
CA GLU A 405 5.40 -28.83 -22.83
C GLU A 405 5.57 -27.88 -24.01
N GLY A 406 6.81 -27.53 -24.29
CA GLY A 406 7.16 -26.65 -25.40
C GLY A 406 8.39 -27.16 -26.13
N SER A 407 8.54 -26.73 -27.39
CA SER A 407 9.62 -27.18 -28.25
C SER A 407 11.01 -26.70 -27.82
N GLY A 408 11.10 -25.72 -26.90
CA GLY A 408 12.35 -25.01 -26.58
C GLY A 408 12.89 -24.17 -27.74
N ARG A 409 12.16 -24.09 -28.86
CA ARG A 409 12.56 -23.32 -30.04
C ARG A 409 12.08 -21.89 -29.90
N LEU A 410 12.97 -20.94 -30.14
CA LEU A 410 12.65 -19.52 -30.01
C LEU A 410 11.53 -19.09 -30.98
N THR A 411 10.41 -18.64 -30.41
CA THR A 411 9.27 -18.08 -31.17
C THR A 411 9.05 -16.59 -30.88
N GLY A 412 9.45 -16.11 -29.69
CA GLY A 412 9.28 -14.73 -29.27
C GLY A 412 10.21 -14.31 -28.14
N PHE A 413 10.17 -13.03 -27.80
CA PHE A 413 10.84 -12.48 -26.62
C PHE A 413 9.82 -11.84 -25.68
N TRP A 414 9.93 -12.11 -24.39
CA TRP A 414 9.28 -11.32 -23.36
C TRP A 414 10.21 -10.21 -22.91
N VAL A 415 9.86 -8.96 -23.21
CA VAL A 415 10.71 -7.79 -22.96
C VAL A 415 10.12 -6.94 -21.84
N GLU A 416 10.90 -6.71 -20.80
CA GLU A 416 10.50 -5.94 -19.62
C GLU A 416 11.70 -5.19 -19.01
N PRO A 417 11.48 -4.14 -18.21
CA PRO A 417 12.54 -3.59 -17.36
C PRO A 417 13.08 -4.67 -16.41
N ALA A 418 14.39 -4.65 -16.15
CA ALA A 418 15.01 -5.59 -15.22
C ALA A 418 14.52 -5.41 -13.78
N ALA A 419 14.17 -4.18 -13.41
CA ALA A 419 13.54 -3.85 -12.14
C ALA A 419 12.03 -4.18 -12.17
N ASP A 420 11.56 -4.94 -11.19
CA ASP A 420 10.14 -5.22 -11.01
C ASP A 420 9.41 -3.95 -10.53
N PRO A 421 8.36 -3.46 -11.21
CA PRO A 421 7.61 -2.29 -10.77
C PRO A 421 7.12 -2.32 -9.32
N ALA A 422 6.80 -3.50 -8.77
CA ALA A 422 6.33 -3.63 -7.39
C ALA A 422 7.46 -3.45 -6.35
N GLN A 423 8.71 -3.64 -6.76
CA GLN A 423 9.90 -3.58 -5.89
C GLN A 423 10.87 -2.45 -6.26
N ALA A 424 10.66 -1.82 -7.41
CA ALA A 424 11.50 -0.73 -7.89
C ALA A 424 11.41 0.48 -6.94
N PRO A 425 12.51 1.23 -6.75
CA PRO A 425 12.48 2.47 -5.99
C PRO A 425 11.39 3.43 -6.49
N GLY A 426 10.58 3.93 -5.56
CA GLY A 426 9.52 4.88 -5.85
C GLY A 426 9.28 5.85 -4.71
N ALA A 427 8.49 6.88 -5.00
CA ALA A 427 8.13 7.93 -4.05
C ALA A 427 6.60 8.02 -3.87
N GLY A 428 5.86 6.97 -4.22
CA GLY A 428 4.40 6.92 -4.11
C GLY A 428 3.92 6.69 -2.66
N PRO A 429 2.61 6.83 -2.40
CA PRO A 429 2.01 6.46 -1.11
C PRO A 429 2.17 4.98 -0.74
N THR A 430 2.31 4.11 -1.74
CA THR A 430 2.54 2.66 -1.63
C THR A 430 3.90 2.29 -2.23
N SER A 431 4.44 1.14 -1.83
CA SER A 431 5.67 0.58 -2.40
C SER A 431 5.61 0.38 -3.92
N GLY A 432 6.77 0.42 -4.57
CA GLY A 432 6.92 0.25 -6.00
C GLY A 432 7.21 1.56 -6.75
N GLY A 433 7.70 1.42 -7.97
CA GLY A 433 8.23 2.51 -8.77
C GLY A 433 7.81 2.45 -10.24
N ARG A 434 8.35 3.37 -11.03
CA ARG A 434 8.04 3.52 -12.46
C ARG A 434 9.25 3.16 -13.35
N PRO A 435 9.69 1.89 -13.40
CA PRO A 435 10.82 1.48 -14.24
C PRO A 435 10.48 1.54 -15.75
N ASP A 436 9.21 1.81 -16.10
CA ASP A 436 8.76 2.20 -17.44
C ASP A 436 9.21 3.63 -17.84
N ARG A 437 9.86 4.36 -16.94
CA ARG A 437 10.35 5.73 -17.14
C ARG A 437 11.87 5.84 -16.97
N VAL A 438 12.47 6.81 -17.65
CA VAL A 438 13.90 7.14 -17.57
C VAL A 438 14.14 8.64 -17.81
N PHE A 439 15.18 9.23 -17.23
CA PHE A 439 15.55 10.63 -17.49
C PHE A 439 16.51 10.74 -18.68
N PRO A 440 16.56 11.89 -19.38
CA PRO A 440 17.59 12.18 -20.36
C PRO A 440 18.99 12.00 -19.78
N GLY A 441 19.87 11.28 -20.49
CA GLY A 441 21.24 10.98 -20.06
C GLY A 441 21.38 9.84 -19.05
N LEU A 442 20.28 9.35 -18.47
CA LEU A 442 20.27 8.20 -17.56
C LEU A 442 19.88 6.90 -18.28
N THR A 443 20.06 5.78 -17.59
CA THR A 443 19.89 4.44 -18.14
C THR A 443 18.72 3.67 -17.55
N ARG A 444 18.24 2.68 -18.31
CA ARG A 444 17.31 1.66 -17.87
C ARG A 444 17.74 0.33 -18.47
N ARG A 445 17.93 -0.68 -17.62
CA ARG A 445 18.25 -2.03 -18.10
C ARG A 445 16.96 -2.77 -18.47
N LEU A 446 16.92 -3.34 -19.67
CA LEU A 446 15.87 -4.25 -20.10
C LEU A 446 16.36 -5.70 -20.05
N VAL A 447 15.41 -6.61 -19.92
CA VAL A 447 15.62 -8.05 -20.09
C VAL A 447 14.70 -8.53 -21.19
N ALA A 448 15.26 -9.28 -22.14
CA ALA A 448 14.50 -10.02 -23.15
C ALA A 448 14.68 -11.51 -22.89
N ARG A 449 13.60 -12.18 -22.48
CA ARG A 449 13.61 -13.64 -22.25
C ARG A 449 13.05 -14.33 -23.48
N GLY A 450 13.86 -15.14 -24.14
CA GLY A 450 13.41 -15.97 -25.25
C GLY A 450 12.37 -16.99 -24.78
N HIS A 451 11.31 -17.17 -25.56
CA HIS A 451 10.30 -18.16 -25.26
C HIS A 451 9.82 -18.93 -26.51
N ASP A 452 9.37 -20.15 -26.29
CA ASP A 452 8.76 -21.01 -27.29
C ASP A 452 7.24 -20.81 -27.39
N GLU A 453 6.57 -21.64 -28.20
CA GLU A 453 5.12 -21.60 -28.40
C GLU A 453 4.31 -21.92 -27.14
N SER A 454 4.94 -22.53 -26.12
CA SER A 454 4.34 -22.77 -24.82
C SER A 454 4.52 -21.59 -23.86
N TYR A 455 5.29 -20.57 -24.23
CA TYR A 455 5.86 -19.55 -23.33
C TYR A 455 6.92 -20.08 -22.35
N GLY A 456 7.39 -21.32 -22.55
CA GLY A 456 8.54 -21.89 -21.86
C GLY A 456 9.83 -21.23 -22.36
N PRO A 457 10.97 -21.38 -21.64
CA PRO A 457 12.22 -20.75 -22.04
C PRO A 457 12.77 -21.35 -23.32
N ALA A 458 13.27 -20.48 -24.18
CA ALA A 458 13.96 -20.83 -25.41
C ALA A 458 15.24 -20.01 -25.54
N GLU A 459 16.33 -20.63 -25.99
CA GLU A 459 17.60 -19.94 -26.18
C GLU A 459 17.54 -18.98 -27.38
N GLY A 460 18.12 -17.79 -27.22
CA GLY A 460 18.19 -16.80 -28.28
C GLY A 460 18.81 -15.49 -27.83
N ALA A 461 19.87 -15.05 -28.51
CA ALA A 461 20.47 -13.73 -28.28
C ALA A 461 19.69 -12.66 -29.06
N PRO A 462 19.05 -11.69 -28.40
CA PRO A 462 18.29 -10.64 -29.07
C PRO A 462 19.21 -9.60 -29.73
N ARG A 463 18.76 -9.06 -30.86
CA ARG A 463 19.20 -7.77 -31.40
C ARG A 463 18.23 -6.69 -30.95
N TRP A 464 18.76 -5.60 -30.42
CA TRP A 464 17.98 -4.50 -29.88
C TRP A 464 17.88 -3.33 -30.88
N MET A 465 16.71 -2.71 -30.93
CA MET A 465 16.50 -1.44 -31.63
C MET A 465 15.48 -0.57 -30.91
N THR A 466 15.55 0.75 -31.12
CA THR A 466 14.50 1.68 -30.71
C THR A 466 13.67 2.15 -31.90
N GLN A 467 12.37 2.31 -31.67
CA GLN A 467 11.45 2.99 -32.57
C GLN A 467 11.13 4.35 -31.95
N GLY A 468 11.48 5.42 -32.66
CA GLY A 468 11.42 6.80 -32.18
C GLY A 468 12.78 7.34 -31.74
N GLY A 469 12.88 8.67 -31.63
CA GLY A 469 14.16 9.36 -31.34
C GLY A 469 14.34 9.83 -29.91
N ALA A 470 13.57 9.31 -28.95
CA ALA A 470 13.62 9.73 -27.55
C ALA A 470 14.72 9.03 -26.74
N ALA A 471 15.10 7.79 -27.11
CA ALA A 471 16.17 7.03 -26.49
C ALA A 471 16.93 6.17 -27.51
N VAL A 472 18.09 5.66 -27.09
CA VAL A 472 18.85 4.61 -27.80
C VAL A 472 19.03 3.40 -26.90
N VAL A 473 19.21 2.24 -27.50
CA VAL A 473 19.48 0.98 -26.80
C VAL A 473 20.80 0.41 -27.33
N ASP A 474 21.63 -0.11 -26.44
CA ASP A 474 22.85 -0.81 -26.84
C ASP A 474 22.61 -2.32 -27.04
N GLN A 475 23.69 -3.06 -27.34
CA GLN A 475 23.64 -4.49 -27.58
C GLN A 475 23.28 -5.32 -26.33
N ASP A 476 23.45 -4.77 -25.13
CA ASP A 476 23.19 -5.44 -23.86
C ASP A 476 21.77 -5.13 -23.32
N GLY A 477 20.96 -4.40 -24.10
CA GLY A 477 19.61 -4.01 -23.71
C GLY A 477 19.57 -2.86 -22.72
N VAL A 478 20.65 -2.07 -22.60
CA VAL A 478 20.66 -0.85 -21.77
C VAL A 478 20.15 0.30 -22.60
N VAL A 479 19.03 0.88 -22.17
CA VAL A 479 18.40 2.03 -22.81
C VAL A 479 18.93 3.30 -22.18
N ARG A 480 19.43 4.24 -22.99
CA ARG A 480 19.81 5.58 -22.55
C ARG A 480 18.84 6.63 -23.07
N GLY A 481 18.21 7.36 -22.15
CA GLY A 481 17.33 8.48 -22.50
C GLY A 481 18.11 9.58 -23.22
N ARG A 482 17.53 10.19 -24.26
CA ARG A 482 18.13 11.33 -25.00
C ARG A 482 17.33 12.61 -24.84
N ARG A 483 16.03 12.54 -25.08
CA ARG A 483 15.11 13.69 -25.00
C ARG A 483 13.74 13.22 -24.56
N ALA A 484 12.99 14.10 -23.91
CA ALA A 484 11.63 13.80 -23.47
C ALA A 484 10.77 13.24 -24.63
N GLY A 485 10.06 12.16 -24.39
CA GLY A 485 9.31 11.45 -25.43
C GLY A 485 9.02 9.99 -25.10
N GLN A 486 8.06 9.40 -25.81
CA GLN A 486 7.87 7.95 -25.80
C GLN A 486 8.87 7.26 -26.73
N VAL A 487 9.27 6.05 -26.36
CA VAL A 487 10.11 5.17 -27.18
C VAL A 487 9.61 3.74 -27.05
N THR A 488 9.57 3.00 -28.16
CA THR A 488 9.37 1.55 -28.13
C THR A 488 10.71 0.87 -28.36
N VAL A 489 11.09 -0.03 -27.46
CA VAL A 489 12.33 -0.81 -27.55
C VAL A 489 11.97 -2.23 -27.97
N VAL A 490 12.60 -2.71 -29.03
CA VAL A 490 12.29 -4.00 -29.66
C VAL A 490 13.50 -4.93 -29.53
N ALA A 491 13.28 -6.14 -29.04
CA ALA A 491 14.21 -7.24 -29.08
C ALA A 491 13.80 -8.22 -30.19
N SER A 492 14.74 -8.64 -31.03
CA SER A 492 14.44 -9.54 -32.16
C SER A 492 15.56 -10.50 -32.51
N HIS A 493 15.21 -11.68 -32.99
CA HIS A 493 16.14 -12.65 -33.56
C HIS A 493 15.42 -13.47 -34.64
N GLY A 494 15.80 -13.29 -35.90
CA GLY A 494 15.07 -13.89 -37.02
C GLY A 494 13.61 -13.42 -37.04
N ARG A 495 12.66 -14.36 -36.90
CA ARG A 495 11.21 -14.05 -36.82
C ARG A 495 10.73 -13.78 -35.39
N ALA A 496 11.49 -14.18 -34.38
CA ALA A 496 11.13 -13.96 -32.98
C ALA A 496 11.29 -12.47 -32.64
N ARG A 497 10.26 -11.90 -32.00
CA ARG A 497 10.23 -10.49 -31.60
C ARG A 497 9.55 -10.32 -30.25
N GLY A 498 9.91 -9.26 -29.56
CA GLY A 498 9.26 -8.77 -28.35
C GLY A 498 9.54 -7.28 -28.20
N GLN A 499 8.70 -6.55 -27.48
CA GLN A 499 8.86 -5.11 -27.35
C GLN A 499 8.36 -4.59 -26.02
N VAL A 500 8.88 -3.45 -25.57
CA VAL A 500 8.40 -2.70 -24.41
C VAL A 500 8.34 -1.22 -24.74
N ARG A 501 7.38 -0.49 -24.18
CA ARG A 501 7.30 0.97 -24.30
C ARG A 501 7.90 1.61 -23.04
N LEU A 502 8.77 2.59 -23.23
CA LEU A 502 9.31 3.43 -22.17
C LEU A 502 8.97 4.89 -22.41
N THR A 503 9.00 5.67 -21.34
CA THR A 503 8.87 7.14 -21.40
C THR A 503 10.16 7.80 -20.94
N VAL A 504 10.74 8.64 -21.78
CA VAL A 504 11.82 9.54 -21.39
C VAL A 504 11.19 10.82 -20.85
N LEU A 505 11.52 11.17 -19.60
CA LEU A 505 11.00 12.32 -18.88
C LEU A 505 11.69 13.65 -19.29
N ASN A 506 11.28 14.75 -18.66
CA ASN A 506 12.05 16.00 -18.72
C ASN A 506 13.39 15.85 -17.97
N PRO A 507 14.30 16.84 -18.09
CA PRO A 507 15.55 16.82 -17.34
C PRO A 507 15.33 16.65 -15.82
N LEU A 508 16.25 15.91 -15.20
CA LEU A 508 16.29 15.66 -13.76
C LEU A 508 16.47 16.97 -12.99
N THR A 509 15.54 17.28 -12.08
CA THR A 509 15.60 18.48 -11.24
C THR A 509 16.16 18.17 -9.86
N ARG A 510 15.74 17.04 -9.26
CA ARG A 510 16.23 16.57 -7.97
C ARG A 510 16.22 15.05 -7.87
N ILE A 511 16.93 14.53 -6.89
CA ILE A 511 16.87 13.13 -6.48
C ILE A 511 16.38 13.03 -5.04
N GLY A 512 15.83 11.88 -4.68
CA GLY A 512 15.46 11.51 -3.32
C GLY A 512 15.82 10.04 -3.07
N VAL A 513 15.72 9.64 -1.81
CA VAL A 513 15.95 8.27 -1.35
C VAL A 513 14.64 7.67 -0.86
N THR A 514 14.51 6.34 -0.97
CA THR A 514 13.28 5.63 -0.55
C THR A 514 13.12 5.51 0.96
N THR A 515 14.15 5.87 1.73
CA THR A 515 14.15 5.88 3.19
C THR A 515 14.94 7.08 3.69
N ASP A 516 14.51 7.70 4.78
CA ASP A 516 15.18 8.86 5.36
C ASP A 516 16.49 8.50 6.08
N ARG A 517 16.66 7.22 6.44
CA ARG A 517 17.88 6.66 7.02
C ARG A 517 17.98 5.15 6.84
N VAL A 518 19.16 4.60 7.05
CA VAL A 518 19.37 3.16 7.19
C VAL A 518 20.01 2.88 8.55
N THR A 519 19.34 2.10 9.39
CA THR A 519 19.90 1.66 10.67
C THR A 519 20.04 0.14 10.66
N ILE A 520 21.28 -0.34 10.84
CA ILE A 520 21.63 -1.76 10.84
C ILE A 520 21.95 -2.16 12.29
N PRO A 521 21.13 -3.00 12.96
CA PRO A 521 21.29 -3.27 14.40
C PRO A 521 22.60 -3.94 14.82
N GLY A 522 23.29 -4.67 13.93
CA GLY A 522 24.54 -5.39 14.21
C GLY A 522 25.33 -5.75 12.96
N GLY A 523 26.53 -6.33 13.11
CA GLY A 523 27.50 -6.59 12.03
C GLY A 523 27.10 -7.66 11.00
N ASP A 524 26.06 -8.44 11.25
CA ASP A 524 25.49 -9.43 10.31
C ASP A 524 24.24 -8.92 9.57
N GLY A 525 23.73 -7.75 9.96
CA GLY A 525 22.54 -7.14 9.38
C GLY A 525 22.77 -6.59 7.98
N THR A 526 21.67 -6.28 7.28
CA THR A 526 21.71 -5.60 5.99
C THR A 526 20.69 -4.47 5.94
N GLY A 527 21.05 -3.37 5.29
CA GLY A 527 20.15 -2.27 4.96
C GLY A 527 19.87 -2.22 3.47
N VAL A 528 18.76 -1.59 3.08
CA VAL A 528 18.40 -1.38 1.68
C VAL A 528 17.90 0.05 1.49
N PHE A 529 18.31 0.69 0.40
CA PHE A 529 17.73 1.96 -0.04
C PHE A 529 17.69 2.04 -1.57
N GLY A 530 16.70 2.74 -2.11
CA GLY A 530 16.61 3.08 -3.52
C GLY A 530 16.82 4.56 -3.76
N VAL A 531 17.12 4.93 -5.00
CA VAL A 531 17.24 6.33 -5.44
C VAL A 531 16.14 6.61 -6.46
N VAL A 532 15.44 7.73 -6.27
CA VAL A 532 14.32 8.17 -7.12
C VAL A 532 14.64 9.54 -7.68
N GLY A 533 14.52 9.70 -9.00
CA GLY A 533 14.64 10.99 -9.67
C GLY A 533 13.28 11.66 -9.82
N PHE A 534 13.30 12.99 -9.88
CA PHE A 534 12.12 13.83 -10.08
C PHE A 534 12.40 14.83 -11.20
N ASP A 535 11.42 15.08 -12.06
CA ASP A 535 11.42 16.25 -12.94
C ASP A 535 10.65 17.43 -12.34
N ARG A 536 10.60 18.55 -13.07
CA ARG A 536 9.91 19.79 -12.63
C ARG A 536 8.40 19.62 -12.50
N GLU A 537 7.79 18.68 -13.22
CA GLU A 537 6.35 18.44 -13.18
C GLU A 537 5.97 17.35 -12.16
N GLY A 538 6.93 16.86 -11.37
CA GLY A 538 6.71 15.84 -10.36
C GLY A 538 6.63 14.42 -10.91
N PHE A 539 7.01 14.19 -12.17
CA PHE A 539 7.16 12.82 -12.67
C PHE A 539 8.39 12.18 -12.03
N THR A 540 8.22 10.91 -11.66
CA THR A 540 9.28 10.13 -11.02
C THR A 540 9.72 8.95 -11.86
N ALA A 541 10.99 8.57 -11.70
CA ALA A 541 11.53 7.30 -12.16
C ALA A 541 12.61 6.79 -11.17
N PRO A 542 12.73 5.47 -10.97
CA PRO A 542 13.85 4.91 -10.22
C PRO A 542 15.17 5.28 -10.93
N ILE A 543 16.26 5.43 -10.20
CA ILE A 543 17.60 5.63 -10.77
C ILE A 543 18.34 4.29 -10.74
N GLU A 544 18.94 3.87 -11.85
CA GLU A 544 19.76 2.65 -11.86
C GLU A 544 21.01 2.86 -10.98
N PRO A 545 21.46 1.85 -10.22
CA PRO A 545 22.68 1.95 -9.44
C PRO A 545 23.92 2.36 -10.26
N SER A 546 23.95 2.01 -11.56
CA SER A 546 25.02 2.39 -12.49
C SER A 546 25.06 3.89 -12.84
N ASP A 547 23.97 4.61 -12.60
CA ASP A 547 23.88 6.05 -12.87
C ASP A 547 24.19 6.92 -11.64
N ALA A 548 24.39 6.30 -10.48
CA ALA A 548 24.62 6.99 -9.22
C ALA A 548 26.06 6.84 -8.75
N LYS A 549 26.66 7.95 -8.32
CA LYS A 549 27.96 7.98 -7.64
C LYS A 549 27.71 8.09 -6.14
N LEU A 550 28.31 7.17 -5.37
CA LEU A 550 28.22 7.15 -3.92
C LEU A 550 29.54 7.58 -3.28
N THR A 551 29.46 8.41 -2.24
CA THR A 551 30.59 8.76 -1.36
C THR A 551 30.20 8.43 0.08
N TYR A 552 30.97 7.58 0.76
CA TYR A 552 30.71 7.11 2.13
C TYR A 552 31.99 6.52 2.75
N ASP A 553 31.98 6.22 4.06
CA ASP A 553 33.08 5.51 4.72
C ASP A 553 33.09 4.01 4.37
N ALA A 554 33.94 3.63 3.42
CA ALA A 554 34.11 2.24 2.98
C ALA A 554 34.79 1.34 4.02
N SER A 555 35.36 1.89 5.08
CA SER A 555 35.89 1.11 6.21
C SER A 555 34.79 0.69 7.19
N LEU A 556 33.63 1.36 7.14
CA LEU A 556 32.44 1.05 7.92
C LEU A 556 31.42 0.23 7.12
N LEU A 557 31.20 0.55 5.85
CA LEU A 557 30.13 -0.03 5.03
C LEU A 557 30.66 -0.62 3.72
N GLU A 558 29.91 -1.58 3.19
CA GLU A 558 29.93 -1.97 1.79
C GLU A 558 28.55 -1.71 1.18
N ILE A 559 28.52 -0.92 0.09
CA ILE A 559 27.27 -0.63 -0.62
C ILE A 559 27.39 -1.20 -2.04
N THR A 560 26.46 -2.09 -2.40
CA THR A 560 26.45 -2.78 -3.69
C THR A 560 25.08 -2.66 -4.36
N PRO A 561 25.00 -2.71 -5.71
CA PRO A 561 23.73 -2.84 -6.40
C PRO A 561 22.96 -4.09 -5.91
N GLY A 562 21.73 -3.88 -5.46
CA GLY A 562 20.81 -4.92 -5.01
C GLY A 562 19.76 -5.29 -6.07
N ALA A 563 18.80 -6.11 -5.67
CA ALA A 563 17.66 -6.46 -6.52
C ALA A 563 16.79 -5.22 -6.84
N GLY A 564 16.09 -5.25 -7.98
CA GLY A 564 15.08 -4.25 -8.31
C GLY A 564 15.60 -2.82 -8.59
N GLY A 565 16.92 -2.63 -8.72
CA GLY A 565 17.52 -1.30 -8.89
C GLY A 565 17.74 -0.54 -7.57
N ALA A 566 17.65 -1.22 -6.43
CA ALA A 566 18.03 -0.68 -5.12
C ALA A 566 19.53 -0.88 -4.84
N PHE A 567 20.01 -0.32 -3.73
CA PHE A 567 21.31 -0.58 -3.13
C PHE A 567 21.16 -1.43 -1.88
N THR A 568 22.05 -2.41 -1.70
CA THR A 568 22.22 -3.18 -0.46
C THR A 568 23.40 -2.63 0.31
N VAL A 569 23.19 -2.37 1.60
CA VAL A 569 24.19 -1.87 2.56
C VAL A 569 24.54 -2.99 3.51
N ARG A 570 25.82 -3.36 3.58
CA ARG A 570 26.35 -4.31 4.56
C ARG A 570 27.37 -3.62 5.46
N PRO A 571 27.31 -3.84 6.77
CA PRO A 571 28.33 -3.33 7.68
C PRO A 571 29.63 -4.12 7.53
N ARG A 572 30.76 -3.45 7.77
CA ARG A 572 32.11 -4.04 7.92
C ARG A 572 32.63 -3.95 9.35
N ARG A 573 31.92 -3.24 10.23
CA ARG A 573 32.20 -3.10 11.66
C ARG A 573 30.90 -3.26 12.44
N GLU A 574 31.01 -3.71 13.69
CA GLU A 574 29.86 -3.89 14.59
C GLU A 574 29.19 -2.57 15.00
N SER A 575 29.91 -1.45 14.93
CA SER A 575 29.36 -0.14 15.25
C SER A 575 30.03 0.98 14.46
N GLY A 576 29.24 2.02 14.19
CA GLY A 576 29.70 3.28 13.61
C GLY A 576 28.56 3.97 12.87
N SER A 577 28.85 5.13 12.31
CA SER A 577 27.88 5.86 11.52
C SER A 577 28.56 6.69 10.44
N THR A 578 27.87 6.91 9.33
CA THR A 578 28.40 7.66 8.19
C THR A 578 27.26 8.29 7.39
N LEU A 579 27.57 9.33 6.64
CA LEU A 579 26.65 9.95 5.70
C LEU A 579 26.95 9.44 4.29
N VAL A 580 26.00 8.73 3.69
CA VAL A 580 26.10 8.34 2.28
C VAL A 580 25.64 9.52 1.43
N THR A 581 26.56 10.12 0.68
CA THR A 581 26.23 11.14 -0.32
C THR A 581 26.01 10.47 -1.67
N ILE A 582 24.81 10.64 -2.23
CA ILE A 582 24.42 10.14 -3.55
C ILE A 582 24.46 11.30 -4.53
N GLU A 583 25.13 11.12 -5.68
CA GLU A 583 25.18 12.10 -6.77
C GLU A 583 24.72 11.49 -8.11
N VAL A 584 23.80 12.17 -8.80
CA VAL A 584 23.27 11.79 -10.12
C VAL A 584 23.16 13.04 -10.98
N GLN A 585 23.89 13.13 -12.09
CA GLN A 585 23.93 14.31 -12.97
C GLN A 585 24.10 15.65 -12.21
N GLY A 586 24.97 15.67 -11.19
CA GLY A 586 25.23 16.84 -10.35
C GLY A 586 24.13 17.18 -9.32
N ARG A 587 23.07 16.37 -9.21
CA ARG A 587 22.07 16.46 -8.13
C ARG A 587 22.48 15.57 -6.97
N ARG A 588 22.30 16.06 -5.73
CA ARG A 588 22.75 15.38 -4.52
C ARG A 588 21.61 15.06 -3.57
N ALA A 589 21.71 13.91 -2.91
CA ALA A 589 20.92 13.54 -1.74
C ALA A 589 21.86 12.94 -0.68
N SER A 590 21.47 13.08 0.57
CA SER A 590 22.24 12.58 1.72
C SER A 590 21.40 11.55 2.47
N LEU A 591 22.00 10.41 2.78
CA LEU A 591 21.37 9.32 3.51
C LEU A 591 22.22 8.98 4.75
N PRO A 592 21.77 9.30 5.97
CA PRO A 592 22.45 8.85 7.17
C PRO A 592 22.34 7.34 7.31
N VAL A 593 23.48 6.70 7.59
CA VAL A 593 23.56 5.26 7.84
C VAL A 593 24.27 5.02 9.17
N SER A 594 23.66 4.19 10.03
CA SER A 594 24.22 3.83 11.33
C SER A 594 24.26 2.30 11.49
N VAL A 595 25.33 1.80 12.09
CA VAL A 595 25.53 0.38 12.42
C VAL A 595 25.69 0.25 13.93
N GLY A 596 25.05 -0.78 14.49
CA GLY A 596 25.04 -1.05 15.92
C GLY A 596 24.08 -0.14 16.69
N LEU A 597 23.61 -0.63 17.83
CA LEU A 597 22.85 0.15 18.81
C LEU A 597 23.66 0.22 20.10
N GLN A 598 23.80 1.43 20.66
CA GLN A 598 24.38 1.62 21.98
C GLN A 598 23.26 1.59 23.02
N GLU A 599 23.39 0.71 24.01
CA GLU A 599 22.52 0.71 25.19
C GLU A 599 22.94 1.86 26.12
N ARG A 600 21.99 2.75 26.42
CA ARG A 600 22.17 3.85 27.37
C ARG A 600 21.15 3.69 28.48
N THR A 601 21.60 3.44 29.71
CA THR A 601 20.71 3.45 30.87
C THR A 601 20.16 4.86 31.07
N ILE A 602 18.83 4.99 31.06
CA ILE A 602 18.08 6.24 31.23
C ILE A 602 17.40 6.33 32.60
N ALA A 603 17.20 5.20 33.28
CA ALA A 603 16.88 5.15 34.71
C ALA A 603 17.36 3.83 35.31
N ASP A 604 18.15 3.92 36.37
CA ASP A 604 18.58 2.81 37.24
C ASP A 604 17.71 2.66 38.50
N PHE A 605 16.79 3.62 38.73
CA PHE A 605 15.87 3.66 39.88
C PHE A 605 16.54 3.85 41.25
N GLU A 606 17.79 4.28 41.30
CA GLU A 606 18.46 4.67 42.56
C GLU A 606 17.76 5.88 43.23
N ASP A 607 17.04 6.68 42.45
CA ASP A 607 16.16 7.77 42.91
C ASP A 607 14.70 7.33 43.14
N GLY A 608 14.43 6.02 43.26
CA GLY A 608 13.09 5.42 43.28
C GLY A 608 12.10 6.03 44.29
N ALA A 609 12.60 6.64 45.37
CA ALA A 609 11.77 7.38 46.35
C ALA A 609 11.09 8.65 45.77
N GLN A 610 11.60 9.20 44.67
CA GLN A 610 11.05 10.37 44.01
C GLN A 610 10.02 10.02 42.91
N TRP A 611 9.91 8.74 42.54
CA TRP A 611 8.95 8.27 41.56
C TRP A 611 7.53 8.29 42.12
N ARG A 612 6.56 8.58 41.25
CA ARG A 612 5.17 8.75 41.68
C ARG A 612 4.26 7.73 41.02
N PHE A 613 3.33 7.21 41.81
CA PHE A 613 2.25 6.38 41.31
C PHE A 613 1.18 7.22 40.61
N GLY A 614 0.60 6.68 39.55
CA GLY A 614 -0.70 7.12 39.06
C GLY A 614 -1.50 5.98 38.43
N THR A 615 -2.73 6.25 38.04
CA THR A 615 -3.63 5.21 37.53
C THR A 615 -4.76 5.83 36.72
N ALA A 616 -5.32 5.08 35.77
CA ALA A 616 -6.69 5.25 35.34
C ALA A 616 -7.53 4.08 35.89
N ARG A 617 -8.53 4.39 36.70
CA ARG A 617 -9.59 3.47 37.15
C ARG A 617 -9.10 2.23 37.94
N GLY A 618 -7.86 2.25 38.45
CA GLY A 618 -7.32 1.31 39.44
C GLY A 618 -6.87 2.03 40.71
N SER A 619 -6.15 1.33 41.58
CA SER A 619 -5.38 1.91 42.70
C SER A 619 -4.07 1.16 42.87
N GLY A 620 -3.14 1.64 43.69
CA GLY A 620 -1.82 1.02 43.83
C GLY A 620 -0.77 1.94 44.42
N LYS A 621 0.50 1.55 44.32
CA LYS A 621 1.64 2.37 44.74
C LYS A 621 2.89 2.04 43.94
N VAL A 622 3.80 3.00 43.90
CA VAL A 622 5.17 2.89 43.42
C VAL A 622 6.08 3.09 44.64
N GLU A 623 7.02 2.19 44.85
CA GLU A 623 7.98 2.28 45.95
C GLU A 623 9.36 1.74 45.54
N PRO A 624 10.46 2.32 46.02
CA PRO A 624 11.79 1.75 45.83
C PRO A 624 11.91 0.40 46.55
N VAL A 625 12.68 -0.52 45.97
CA VAL A 625 13.02 -1.80 46.59
C VAL A 625 14.53 -2.01 46.53
N SER A 626 15.11 -2.58 47.59
CA SER A 626 16.55 -2.88 47.66
C SER A 626 16.94 -4.16 46.91
N GLU A 627 15.97 -4.99 46.54
CA GLU A 627 16.16 -6.24 45.79
C GLU A 627 15.82 -6.05 44.31
N GLY A 628 16.40 -5.02 43.69
CA GLY A 628 16.41 -4.88 42.25
C GLY A 628 17.25 -5.97 41.58
N ARG A 629 17.30 -5.95 40.25
CA ARG A 629 18.14 -6.85 39.47
C ARG A 629 19.61 -6.46 39.63
N ASN A 630 19.92 -5.16 39.56
CA ASN A 630 21.27 -4.61 39.54
C ASN A 630 21.45 -3.45 40.55
N GLY A 631 20.85 -3.55 41.74
CA GLY A 631 20.87 -2.48 42.74
C GLY A 631 19.48 -2.22 43.29
N ALA A 632 19.13 -0.95 43.48
CA ALA A 632 17.77 -0.57 43.81
C ALA A 632 16.87 -0.73 42.58
N GLY A 633 15.65 -1.25 42.77
CA GLY A 633 14.63 -1.33 41.73
C GLY A 633 13.37 -0.58 42.14
N LEU A 634 12.35 -0.64 41.29
CA LEU A 634 11.05 -0.02 41.56
C LEU A 634 9.94 -1.07 41.57
N ARG A 635 9.18 -1.16 42.67
CA ARG A 635 7.96 -1.95 42.74
C ARG A 635 6.78 -1.10 42.30
N LEU A 636 6.05 -1.58 41.30
CA LEU A 636 4.77 -1.05 40.87
C LEU A 636 3.67 -2.05 41.25
N SER A 637 2.96 -1.76 42.33
CA SER A 637 1.82 -2.56 42.78
C SER A 637 0.51 -1.92 42.36
N TYR A 638 -0.49 -2.76 42.12
CA TYR A 638 -1.77 -2.34 41.60
C TYR A 638 -2.92 -3.22 42.06
N ASP A 639 -4.09 -2.58 42.12
CA ASP A 639 -5.39 -3.15 42.36
C ASP A 639 -6.28 -2.83 41.16
N PHE A 640 -6.49 -3.86 40.33
CA PHE A 640 -7.37 -3.82 39.17
C PHE A 640 -8.77 -4.36 39.48
N THR A 641 -9.14 -4.49 40.76
CA THR A 641 -10.51 -4.85 41.21
C THR A 641 -11.48 -3.68 41.24
N ARG A 642 -10.97 -2.44 41.06
CA ARG A 642 -11.70 -1.19 41.31
C ARG A 642 -12.68 -0.79 40.20
N SER A 643 -12.60 -1.43 39.03
CA SER A 643 -13.41 -1.09 37.86
C SER A 643 -13.45 -2.27 36.88
N THR A 644 -14.50 -2.35 36.09
CA THR A 644 -14.63 -3.31 34.97
C THR A 644 -14.22 -2.72 33.62
N ALA A 645 -13.90 -1.42 33.55
CA ALA A 645 -13.33 -0.80 32.35
C ALA A 645 -11.84 -1.15 32.19
N THR A 646 -11.10 -0.52 31.26
CA THR A 646 -9.64 -0.63 31.23
C THR A 646 -9.02 0.03 32.47
N ARG A 647 -8.10 -0.66 33.13
CA ARG A 647 -7.38 -0.20 34.33
C ARG A 647 -5.90 -0.14 34.03
N THR A 648 -5.22 0.82 34.63
CA THR A 648 -3.78 1.00 34.44
C THR A 648 -3.08 1.37 35.74
N ALA A 649 -1.80 1.06 35.84
CA ALA A 649 -0.93 1.49 36.93
C ALA A 649 0.36 2.08 36.36
N TYR A 650 0.68 3.31 36.73
CA TYR A 650 1.73 4.14 36.16
C TYR A 650 2.88 4.33 37.16
N ALA A 651 4.11 4.21 36.66
CA ALA A 651 5.31 4.71 37.32
C ALA A 651 5.77 5.98 36.59
N TYR A 652 5.62 7.13 37.25
CA TYR A 652 6.08 8.43 36.76
C TYR A 652 7.47 8.77 37.31
N PRO A 653 8.43 9.13 36.45
CA PRO A 653 9.69 9.68 36.90
C PRO A 653 9.48 11.07 37.54
N PRO A 654 10.45 11.57 38.34
CA PRO A 654 10.37 12.89 38.97
C PRO A 654 10.20 14.03 37.95
N LYS A 655 10.77 13.85 36.77
CA LYS A 655 10.60 14.67 35.56
C LYS A 655 10.66 13.78 34.32
N PRO A 656 10.00 14.13 33.20
CA PRO A 656 10.16 13.39 31.95
C PRO A 656 11.64 13.23 31.57
N ILE A 657 12.05 12.02 31.25
CA ILE A 657 13.47 11.68 31.01
C ILE A 657 13.79 11.92 29.54
N GLU A 658 14.57 12.96 29.25
CA GLU A 658 15.01 13.26 27.88
C GLU A 658 16.06 12.25 27.41
N VAL A 659 15.83 11.65 26.25
CA VAL A 659 16.75 10.70 25.62
C VAL A 659 17.41 11.38 24.43
N ALA A 660 18.68 11.73 24.59
CA ALA A 660 19.49 12.35 23.55
C ALA A 660 19.74 11.39 22.37
N GLY A 661 19.83 11.96 21.17
CA GLY A 661 19.97 11.19 19.93
C GLY A 661 18.62 10.65 19.44
N GLN A 662 18.66 9.54 18.70
CA GLN A 662 17.49 9.01 18.00
C GLN A 662 17.22 7.54 18.36
N PRO A 663 16.80 7.24 19.61
CA PRO A 663 16.58 5.88 20.08
C PRO A 663 15.65 5.10 19.15
N GLN A 664 16.03 3.86 18.86
CA GLN A 664 15.24 2.91 18.06
C GLN A 664 14.37 2.02 18.96
N ALA A 665 14.73 1.88 20.23
CA ALA A 665 13.97 1.09 21.19
C ALA A 665 14.14 1.63 22.61
N LEU A 666 13.13 1.42 23.44
CA LEU A 666 13.22 1.54 24.89
C LEU A 666 13.07 0.15 25.50
N GLY A 667 13.99 -0.23 26.37
CA GLY A 667 13.97 -1.49 27.09
C GLY A 667 13.93 -1.29 28.60
N ILE A 668 13.48 -2.32 29.29
CA ILE A 668 13.42 -2.36 30.74
C ILE A 668 13.38 -3.81 31.21
N TRP A 669 13.97 -4.11 32.36
CA TRP A 669 13.81 -5.40 33.01
C TRP A 669 12.53 -5.41 33.83
N VAL A 670 11.72 -6.46 33.69
CA VAL A 670 10.46 -6.62 34.41
C VAL A 670 10.44 -7.99 35.09
N TYR A 671 10.29 -7.99 36.41
CA TYR A 671 9.99 -9.18 37.19
C TYR A 671 8.49 -9.46 37.10
N GLY A 672 8.14 -10.58 36.44
CA GLY A 672 6.75 -11.00 36.28
C GLY A 672 6.31 -12.04 37.31
N HIS A 673 5.00 -12.11 37.55
CA HIS A 673 4.35 -13.13 38.37
C HIS A 673 3.35 -14.00 37.58
N ASP A 674 3.42 -13.98 36.25
CA ASP A 674 2.51 -14.68 35.32
C ASP A 674 1.03 -14.34 35.54
N ARG A 675 0.75 -13.07 35.82
CA ARG A 675 -0.63 -12.56 36.01
C ARG A 675 -1.25 -12.09 34.71
N GLY A 676 -0.44 -11.76 33.70
CA GLY A 676 -0.90 -11.43 32.36
C GLY A 676 -1.31 -9.98 32.16
N GLU A 677 -0.81 -9.04 32.97
CA GLU A 677 -0.87 -7.61 32.66
C GLU A 677 -0.12 -7.27 31.38
N TRP A 678 -0.61 -6.26 30.64
CA TRP A 678 0.04 -5.74 29.44
C TRP A 678 0.95 -4.56 29.80
N THR A 679 2.14 -4.46 29.20
CA THR A 679 3.13 -3.42 29.53
C THR A 679 3.22 -2.33 28.47
N ALA A 680 3.61 -1.12 28.85
CA ALA A 680 3.87 -0.03 27.90
C ALA A 680 4.76 1.09 28.46
N PHE A 681 5.36 1.87 27.55
CA PHE A 681 5.88 3.22 27.83
C PHE A 681 4.94 4.29 27.29
N THR A 682 4.99 5.49 27.88
CA THR A 682 4.52 6.72 27.22
C THR A 682 5.72 7.62 26.94
N ILE A 683 5.86 8.11 25.72
CA ILE A 683 6.90 9.06 25.32
C ILE A 683 6.27 10.34 24.76
N THR A 684 6.98 11.45 24.84
CA THR A 684 6.68 12.71 24.13
C THR A 684 7.83 13.04 23.19
N ASP A 685 7.53 13.46 21.98
CA ASP A 685 8.52 13.80 20.97
C ASP A 685 8.94 15.28 21.04
N ALA A 686 9.90 15.70 20.22
CA ALA A 686 10.36 17.09 20.20
C ALA A 686 9.30 18.11 19.77
N ASN A 687 8.24 17.66 19.09
CA ASN A 687 7.10 18.48 18.69
C ASN A 687 6.00 18.53 19.76
N GLY A 688 6.18 17.84 20.89
CA GLY A 688 5.20 17.76 21.98
C GLY A 688 4.12 16.68 21.78
N GLN A 689 4.20 15.87 20.72
CA GLN A 689 3.25 14.78 20.47
C GLN A 689 3.55 13.59 21.39
N THR A 690 2.51 12.97 21.94
CA THR A 690 2.64 11.84 22.88
C THR A 690 2.31 10.51 22.21
N TYR A 691 3.11 9.47 22.48
CA TYR A 691 2.96 8.12 21.94
C TYR A 691 2.96 7.07 23.05
N SER A 692 2.22 5.98 22.87
CA SER A 692 2.32 4.79 23.71
C SER A 692 3.07 3.68 22.99
N LEU A 693 4.14 3.17 23.60
CA LEU A 693 4.92 2.06 23.07
C LEU A 693 4.50 0.79 23.82
N TYR A 694 3.73 -0.06 23.17
CA TYR A 694 3.17 -1.25 23.80
C TYR A 694 4.16 -2.43 23.78
N GLY A 695 4.36 -3.04 24.94
CA GLY A 695 5.20 -4.22 25.15
C GLY A 695 4.39 -5.52 25.22
N PRO A 696 5.02 -6.64 25.62
CA PRO A 696 4.34 -7.93 25.75
C PRO A 696 3.43 -7.99 26.98
N TYR A 697 2.55 -8.99 26.99
CA TYR A 697 1.83 -9.41 28.21
C TYR A 697 2.78 -10.18 29.14
N VAL A 698 2.73 -9.88 30.44
CA VAL A 698 3.54 -10.52 31.48
C VAL A 698 3.04 -11.93 31.78
N ARG A 699 3.43 -12.87 30.92
CA ARG A 699 3.11 -14.32 31.00
C ARG A 699 4.32 -15.16 31.40
N TRP A 700 5.12 -14.63 32.31
CA TRP A 700 6.33 -15.26 32.81
C TRP A 700 6.50 -15.00 34.30
N LYS A 701 7.32 -15.84 34.95
CA LYS A 701 7.79 -15.65 36.32
C LYS A 701 9.26 -15.29 36.31
N GLY A 702 9.67 -14.33 37.14
CA GLY A 702 11.06 -13.88 37.23
C GLY A 702 11.39 -12.69 36.32
N TRP A 703 12.66 -12.29 36.32
CA TRP A 703 13.18 -11.18 35.51
C TRP A 703 13.22 -11.51 34.03
N ARG A 704 12.66 -10.63 33.20
CA ARG A 704 12.78 -10.69 31.73
C ARG A 704 13.00 -9.28 31.17
N TYR A 705 13.92 -9.17 30.22
CA TYR A 705 14.10 -7.93 29.47
C TYR A 705 13.01 -7.83 28.42
N ILE A 706 12.33 -6.70 28.41
CA ILE A 706 11.38 -6.37 27.35
C ILE A 706 11.90 -5.14 26.62
N GLU A 707 11.63 -5.11 25.32
CA GLU A 707 12.04 -4.03 24.44
C GLU A 707 10.84 -3.60 23.61
N MET A 708 10.64 -2.28 23.50
CA MET A 708 9.58 -1.67 22.72
C MET A 708 10.22 -0.73 21.70
N ALA A 709 9.91 -0.95 20.42
CA ALA A 709 10.40 -0.12 19.32
C ALA A 709 9.87 1.32 19.43
N VAL A 710 10.74 2.30 19.18
CA VAL A 710 10.35 3.70 18.99
C VAL A 710 9.99 3.87 17.51
N PRO A 711 8.77 4.34 17.18
CA PRO A 711 8.38 4.56 15.79
C PRO A 711 9.29 5.55 15.08
N SER A 712 9.60 5.31 13.81
CA SER A 712 10.45 6.20 13.00
C SER A 712 9.84 7.57 12.72
N SER A 713 8.52 7.74 12.92
CA SER A 713 7.78 9.01 12.75
C SER A 713 7.97 10.01 13.89
N VAL A 714 8.61 9.60 14.99
CA VAL A 714 8.80 10.41 16.19
C VAL A 714 9.86 11.48 15.97
N ALA A 715 9.58 12.72 16.36
CA ALA A 715 10.56 13.81 16.35
C ALA A 715 11.52 13.71 17.56
N TYR A 716 12.82 13.91 17.34
CA TYR A 716 13.83 13.77 18.39
C TYR A 716 14.39 15.13 18.85
N PRO A 717 14.84 15.26 20.12
CA PRO A 717 14.90 14.22 21.16
C PRO A 717 13.52 13.85 21.73
N ILE A 718 13.40 12.62 22.23
CA ILE A 718 12.17 12.16 22.93
C ILE A 718 12.31 12.33 24.43
N LYS A 719 11.18 12.36 25.13
CA LYS A 719 11.07 12.34 26.59
C LYS A 719 10.24 11.15 27.02
N VAL A 720 10.78 10.29 27.89
CA VAL A 720 10.03 9.18 28.50
C VAL A 720 9.22 9.72 29.67
N ASN A 721 7.90 9.61 29.56
CA ASN A 721 6.97 10.19 30.53
C ASN A 721 6.57 9.21 31.64
N ARG A 722 6.48 7.91 31.34
CA ARG A 722 6.11 6.86 32.31
C ARG A 722 6.29 5.46 31.72
N PHE A 723 6.50 4.48 32.61
CA PHE A 723 6.27 3.06 32.36
C PHE A 723 4.94 2.63 33.01
N TYR A 724 4.22 1.67 32.44
CA TYR A 724 2.95 1.25 33.00
C TYR A 724 2.47 -0.16 32.65
N THR A 725 1.57 -0.68 33.49
CA THR A 725 0.81 -1.92 33.28
C THR A 725 -0.66 -1.64 32.99
N ILE A 726 -1.31 -2.51 32.21
CA ILE A 726 -2.69 -2.36 31.70
C ILE A 726 -3.44 -3.70 31.87
N GLU A 727 -4.70 -3.63 32.29
CA GLU A 727 -5.67 -4.73 32.20
C GLU A 727 -6.95 -4.23 31.52
N THR A 728 -7.29 -4.85 30.38
CA THR A 728 -8.42 -4.46 29.52
C THR A 728 -9.64 -5.37 29.72
N SER A 729 -9.47 -6.55 30.31
CA SER A 729 -10.56 -7.51 30.49
C SER A 729 -11.38 -7.19 31.74
N ALA A 730 -12.67 -6.98 31.53
CA ALA A 730 -13.65 -6.74 32.59
C ALA A 730 -13.75 -7.92 33.56
N SER A 731 -13.61 -9.16 33.07
CA SER A 731 -13.77 -10.39 33.87
C SER A 731 -12.54 -10.72 34.73
N ARG A 732 -11.40 -10.07 34.48
CA ARG A 732 -10.15 -10.35 35.18
C ARG A 732 -9.91 -9.31 36.27
N GLN A 733 -10.47 -9.52 37.46
CA GLN A 733 -10.33 -8.62 38.61
C GLN A 733 -9.29 -9.18 39.60
N TYR A 734 -8.16 -8.50 39.78
CA TYR A 734 -7.09 -8.97 40.64
C TYR A 734 -6.21 -7.84 41.16
N THR A 735 -5.45 -8.13 42.22
CA THR A 735 -4.32 -7.33 42.69
C THR A 735 -3.01 -8.00 42.27
N GLY A 736 -1.97 -7.21 42.06
CA GLY A 736 -0.67 -7.71 41.63
C GLY A 736 0.43 -6.66 41.77
N GLU A 737 1.63 -7.06 41.41
CA GLU A 737 2.77 -6.16 41.30
C GLU A 737 3.71 -6.63 40.19
N VAL A 738 4.54 -5.70 39.73
CA VAL A 738 5.75 -6.00 38.97
C VAL A 738 6.91 -5.25 39.61
N LEU A 739 8.12 -5.82 39.54
CA LEU A 739 9.34 -5.08 39.81
C LEU A 739 9.94 -4.65 38.47
N ILE A 740 10.40 -3.41 38.38
CA ILE A 740 11.08 -2.89 37.20
C ILE A 740 12.47 -2.38 37.57
N ASP A 741 13.41 -2.57 36.65
CA ASP A 741 14.80 -2.16 36.82
C ASP A 741 15.47 -1.87 35.47
N ASP A 742 16.57 -1.12 35.46
CA ASP A 742 17.43 -0.86 34.31
C ASP A 742 16.66 -0.42 33.05
N MET A 743 16.05 0.77 33.10
CA MET A 743 15.44 1.36 31.92
C MET A 743 16.53 1.84 30.97
N VAL A 744 16.52 1.34 29.74
CA VAL A 744 17.57 1.55 28.74
C VAL A 744 16.97 2.11 27.44
N ALA A 745 17.68 3.05 26.81
CA ALA A 745 17.43 3.46 25.44
C ALA A 745 18.47 2.86 24.50
N LYS A 746 18.02 2.28 23.38
CA LYS A 746 18.90 1.77 22.32
C LYS A 746 19.10 2.84 21.26
N VAL A 747 20.23 3.54 21.32
CA VAL A 747 20.53 4.71 20.49
C VAL A 747 21.59 4.36 19.45
N PRO A 748 21.33 4.55 18.14
CA PRO A 748 22.35 4.39 17.12
C PRO A 748 23.42 5.49 17.25
N PRO A 749 24.67 5.25 16.82
CA PRO A 749 25.68 6.30 16.79
C PRO A 749 25.22 7.49 15.94
N SER A 750 25.48 8.71 16.40
CA SER A 750 25.00 9.94 15.74
C SER A 750 25.67 10.17 14.39
N VAL A 751 24.94 10.73 13.43
CA VAL A 751 25.46 11.22 12.15
C VAL A 751 25.11 12.69 12.05
N ASP A 752 26.11 13.54 11.77
CA ASP A 752 25.84 14.92 11.38
C ASP A 752 25.26 14.94 9.97
N VAL A 753 23.98 15.28 9.87
CA VAL A 753 23.29 15.42 8.60
C VAL A 753 23.25 16.92 8.27
N PRO A 754 23.86 17.37 7.16
CA PRO A 754 23.73 18.75 6.75
C PRO A 754 22.25 19.06 6.48
N PRO A 755 21.79 20.29 6.80
CA PRO A 755 20.43 20.69 6.49
C PRO A 755 20.16 20.50 4.99
N PRO A 756 18.97 20.01 4.62
CA PRO A 756 18.64 19.85 3.22
C PRO A 756 18.75 21.20 2.50
N PRO A 757 19.24 21.23 1.24
CA PRO A 757 19.22 22.45 0.47
C PRO A 757 17.78 22.98 0.34
N ALA A 758 17.63 24.31 0.35
CA ALA A 758 16.33 24.94 0.15
C ALA A 758 15.69 24.41 -1.15
N GLY A 759 14.44 23.94 -1.03
CA GLY A 759 13.70 23.41 -2.17
C GLY A 759 13.50 24.47 -3.25
N THR A 760 13.38 24.03 -4.50
CA THR A 760 12.95 24.93 -5.58
C THR A 760 11.47 25.27 -5.38
N PRO A 761 11.08 26.55 -5.27
CA PRO A 761 9.68 26.95 -5.16
C PRO A 761 8.81 26.37 -6.28
N ASP A 762 7.60 25.88 -5.96
CA ASP A 762 6.66 25.44 -6.99
C ASP A 762 6.00 26.66 -7.65
N PRO A 763 5.96 26.73 -9.00
CA PRO A 763 5.29 27.83 -9.71
C PRO A 763 3.79 27.97 -9.46
N LEU A 764 3.16 26.98 -8.81
CA LEU A 764 1.79 27.11 -8.32
C LEU A 764 1.64 28.28 -7.36
N VAL A 765 2.61 28.51 -6.47
CA VAL A 765 2.58 29.61 -5.52
C VAL A 765 3.07 30.88 -6.21
N VAL A 766 2.27 31.95 -6.12
CA VAL A 766 2.66 33.28 -6.58
C VAL A 766 3.73 33.82 -5.63
N GLN A 767 4.98 33.94 -6.10
CA GLN A 767 6.08 34.45 -5.30
C GLN A 767 6.15 35.98 -5.31
N ASP A 768 5.85 36.58 -6.46
CA ASP A 768 5.80 38.02 -6.67
C ASP A 768 4.50 38.40 -7.40
N GLY A 769 3.75 39.35 -6.84
CA GLY A 769 2.46 39.82 -7.33
C GLY A 769 1.26 39.17 -6.65
N THR A 770 0.10 39.28 -7.31
CA THR A 770 -1.19 38.77 -6.80
C THR A 770 -1.90 37.94 -7.87
N VAL A 771 -2.97 37.24 -7.50
CA VAL A 771 -3.89 36.61 -8.47
C VAL A 771 -4.95 37.59 -9.00
N ASN A 772 -4.80 38.90 -8.75
CA ASN A 772 -5.67 39.90 -9.34
C ASN A 772 -5.46 39.97 -10.86
N GLY A 773 -6.55 40.05 -11.62
CA GLY A 773 -6.52 40.02 -13.09
C GLY A 773 -6.55 38.62 -13.72
N ARG A 774 -6.58 37.55 -12.92
CA ARG A 774 -6.91 36.19 -13.39
C ARG A 774 -8.39 36.13 -13.78
N THR A 775 -8.76 35.16 -14.62
CA THR A 775 -10.10 35.07 -15.20
C THR A 775 -11.22 34.98 -14.15
N TRP A 776 -10.97 34.23 -13.07
CA TRP A 776 -11.82 34.19 -11.88
C TRP A 776 -11.03 33.65 -10.69
N ARG A 777 -11.57 33.79 -9.47
CA ARG A 777 -10.85 33.48 -8.23
C ARG A 777 -11.72 32.77 -7.21
N PHE A 778 -11.15 31.90 -6.38
CA PHE A 778 -11.83 31.30 -5.24
C PHE A 778 -10.90 31.24 -4.02
N ALA A 779 -11.44 31.38 -2.82
CA ALA A 779 -10.66 31.39 -1.58
C ALA A 779 -10.75 30.04 -0.85
N VAL A 780 -9.70 29.69 -0.12
CA VAL A 780 -9.65 28.49 0.74
C VAL A 780 -9.16 28.88 2.13
N LEU A 781 -9.89 28.42 3.15
CA LEU A 781 -9.50 28.49 4.56
C LEU A 781 -9.64 27.10 5.21
N SER A 782 -8.89 26.82 6.26
CA SER A 782 -8.96 25.54 6.99
C SER A 782 -8.46 25.69 8.43
N ASP A 783 -8.74 24.70 9.27
CA ASP A 783 -8.09 24.55 10.58
C ASP A 783 -8.25 25.79 11.49
N ALA A 784 -9.49 26.28 11.60
CA ALA A 784 -9.84 27.34 12.54
C ALA A 784 -9.97 26.80 13.98
N GLN A 785 -10.50 25.57 14.12
CA GLN A 785 -10.60 24.79 15.36
C GLN A 785 -11.09 25.58 16.58
N PHE A 786 -12.19 26.32 16.45
CA PHE A 786 -12.83 26.94 17.62
C PHE A 786 -13.92 26.04 18.23
N VAL A 787 -14.29 26.33 19.49
CA VAL A 787 -15.38 25.67 20.23
C VAL A 787 -16.42 26.68 20.68
N ALA A 788 -17.68 26.28 20.75
CA ALA A 788 -18.75 27.10 21.31
C ALA A 788 -18.67 27.29 22.83
N ALA A 789 -17.88 26.45 23.51
CA ALA A 789 -17.59 26.60 24.94
C ALA A 789 -16.73 27.83 25.26
N ASP A 790 -16.01 28.37 24.26
CA ASP A 790 -15.17 29.57 24.38
C ASP A 790 -15.34 30.48 23.13
N PRO A 791 -16.51 31.12 23.00
CA PRO A 791 -16.88 31.87 21.80
C PRO A 791 -16.09 33.17 21.60
N ASP A 792 -15.35 33.62 22.64
CA ASP A 792 -14.53 34.83 22.61
C ASP A 792 -13.02 34.49 22.52
N SER A 793 -12.68 33.23 22.21
CA SER A 793 -11.30 32.77 22.07
C SER A 793 -10.56 33.45 20.91
N GLY A 794 -9.23 33.46 21.01
CA GLY A 794 -8.36 33.92 19.92
C GLY A 794 -8.54 33.11 18.62
N TYR A 795 -9.04 31.87 18.68
CA TYR A 795 -9.37 31.08 17.50
C TYR A 795 -10.59 31.67 16.75
N VAL A 796 -11.64 32.06 17.48
CA VAL A 796 -12.81 32.73 16.89
C VAL A 796 -12.41 34.08 16.31
N GLU A 797 -11.58 34.87 17.01
CA GLU A 797 -11.09 36.15 16.52
C GLU A 797 -10.34 36.00 15.19
N ARG A 798 -9.41 35.04 15.11
CA ARG A 798 -8.66 34.73 13.89
C ARG A 798 -9.58 34.26 12.77
N ALA A 799 -10.52 33.36 13.05
CA ALA A 799 -11.48 32.89 12.05
C ALA A 799 -12.31 34.04 11.46
N ARG A 800 -12.81 34.95 12.32
CA ARG A 800 -13.54 36.15 11.89
C ARG A 800 -12.66 37.08 11.06
N ARG A 801 -11.41 37.32 11.48
CA ARG A 801 -10.43 38.09 10.70
C ARG A 801 -10.25 37.50 9.30
N THR A 802 -9.97 36.20 9.20
CA THR A 802 -9.80 35.51 7.91
C THR A 802 -11.03 35.71 7.02
N LEU A 803 -12.24 35.52 7.54
CA LEU A 803 -13.47 35.69 6.76
C LEU A 803 -13.67 37.13 6.25
N ARG A 804 -13.32 38.14 7.05
CA ARG A 804 -13.34 39.55 6.62
C ARG A 804 -12.32 39.83 5.52
N GLU A 805 -11.10 39.30 5.66
CA GLU A 805 -10.07 39.39 4.63
C GLU A 805 -10.51 38.70 3.33
N VAL A 806 -11.13 37.51 3.43
CA VAL A 806 -11.70 36.79 2.28
C VAL A 806 -12.80 37.62 1.62
N ARG A 807 -13.76 38.16 2.39
CA ARG A 807 -14.83 39.00 1.85
C ARG A 807 -14.27 40.22 1.11
N ALA A 808 -13.29 40.91 1.71
CA ALA A 808 -12.65 42.08 1.11
C ALA A 808 -11.86 41.76 -0.16
N ALA A 809 -11.44 40.50 -0.36
CA ALA A 809 -10.74 40.08 -1.57
C ALA A 809 -11.68 39.70 -2.73
N GLU A 810 -12.99 39.64 -2.50
CA GLU A 810 -14.04 39.39 -3.49
C GLU A 810 -13.83 38.11 -4.34
N PRO A 811 -13.70 36.92 -3.73
CA PRO A 811 -13.67 35.67 -4.48
C PRO A 811 -15.06 35.35 -5.05
N ASP A 812 -15.11 34.52 -6.10
CA ASP A 812 -16.36 33.98 -6.63
C ASP A 812 -17.08 33.10 -5.58
N PHE A 813 -16.31 32.37 -4.76
CA PHE A 813 -16.78 31.61 -3.60
C PHE A 813 -15.62 31.24 -2.66
N LEU A 814 -15.96 30.79 -1.46
CA LEU A 814 -15.06 30.30 -0.43
C LEU A 814 -15.19 28.78 -0.24
N VAL A 815 -14.08 28.08 -0.03
CA VAL A 815 -14.06 26.70 0.43
C VAL A 815 -13.47 26.64 1.84
N ILE A 816 -14.25 26.14 2.78
CA ILE A 816 -13.80 25.81 4.13
C ILE A 816 -13.36 24.35 4.09
N ASN A 817 -12.05 24.11 4.11
CA ASN A 817 -11.46 22.79 3.95
C ASN A 817 -11.17 22.11 5.29
N GLY A 818 -12.23 21.78 6.02
CA GLY A 818 -12.22 21.00 7.27
C GLY A 818 -11.72 21.75 8.50
N ASP A 819 -11.99 21.14 9.65
CA ASP A 819 -11.55 21.58 10.99
C ASP A 819 -11.87 23.05 11.27
N PHE A 820 -13.08 23.51 10.89
CA PHE A 820 -13.51 24.85 11.24
C PHE A 820 -13.91 24.90 12.71
N VAL A 821 -14.53 23.83 13.20
CA VAL A 821 -14.82 23.59 14.62
C VAL A 821 -13.83 22.57 15.19
N ASP A 822 -13.66 22.54 16.52
CA ASP A 822 -12.71 21.62 17.16
C ASP A 822 -13.36 20.35 17.72
N THR A 823 -14.60 20.42 18.22
CA THR A 823 -15.22 19.30 18.97
C THR A 823 -16.45 18.68 18.32
N GLY A 824 -16.99 19.26 17.25
CA GLY A 824 -18.10 18.66 16.48
C GLY A 824 -19.44 18.51 17.25
N TYR A 825 -19.63 19.25 18.36
CA TYR A 825 -20.92 19.29 19.05
C TYR A 825 -21.91 20.20 18.32
N PRO A 826 -23.23 20.00 18.49
CA PRO A 826 -24.24 20.84 17.83
C PRO A 826 -24.07 22.35 18.08
N ALA A 827 -23.61 22.72 19.29
CA ALA A 827 -23.33 24.10 19.65
C ALA A 827 -22.18 24.71 18.82
N ASP A 828 -21.15 23.93 18.51
CA ASP A 828 -20.02 24.38 17.69
C ASP A 828 -20.49 24.70 16.27
N PHE A 829 -21.31 23.84 15.68
CA PHE A 829 -21.87 24.08 14.34
C PHE A 829 -22.85 25.25 14.31
N ALA A 830 -23.62 25.46 15.39
CA ALA A 830 -24.47 26.65 15.51
C ALA A 830 -23.65 27.94 15.61
N LEU A 831 -22.52 27.93 16.34
CA LEU A 831 -21.59 29.05 16.38
C LEU A 831 -20.93 29.27 15.01
N ALA A 832 -20.46 28.20 14.36
CA ALA A 832 -19.87 28.26 13.03
C ALA A 832 -20.81 28.88 12.00
N LYS A 833 -22.08 28.42 11.96
CA LYS A 833 -23.09 28.98 11.06
C LYS A 833 -23.30 30.47 11.30
N ARG A 834 -23.39 30.88 12.57
CA ARG A 834 -23.53 32.29 12.96
C ARG A 834 -22.36 33.14 12.51
N ILE A 835 -21.13 32.70 12.75
CA ILE A 835 -19.91 33.39 12.33
C ILE A 835 -19.90 33.56 10.80
N LEU A 836 -20.22 32.50 10.05
CA LEU A 836 -20.26 32.56 8.59
C LEU A 836 -21.33 33.54 8.09
N ASP A 837 -22.51 33.53 8.70
CA ASP A 837 -23.61 34.44 8.31
C ASP A 837 -23.27 35.90 8.62
N GLU A 838 -22.65 36.17 9.78
CA GLU A 838 -22.25 37.52 10.19
C GLU A 838 -21.10 38.08 9.34
N GLU A 839 -20.06 37.28 9.08
CA GLU A 839 -18.84 37.78 8.43
C GLU A 839 -18.91 37.74 6.90
N LEU A 840 -19.62 36.79 6.30
CA LEU A 840 -19.79 36.73 4.84
C LEU A 840 -21.04 37.46 4.35
N GLY A 841 -22.02 37.72 5.22
CA GLY A 841 -23.21 38.52 4.92
C GLY A 841 -24.09 37.99 3.79
N GLY A 842 -23.90 36.73 3.36
CA GLY A 842 -24.51 36.18 2.15
C GLY A 842 -23.94 36.71 0.84
N GLU A 843 -22.93 37.59 0.87
CA GLU A 843 -22.29 38.17 -0.32
C GLU A 843 -21.32 37.20 -1.00
N VAL A 844 -20.65 36.35 -0.20
CA VAL A 844 -19.71 35.34 -0.68
C VAL A 844 -20.29 33.94 -0.47
N PRO A 845 -20.64 33.20 -1.53
CA PRO A 845 -21.04 31.81 -1.42
C PRO A 845 -19.92 30.97 -0.81
N TYR A 846 -20.25 29.96 0.01
CA TYR A 846 -19.26 29.05 0.56
C TYR A 846 -19.63 27.57 0.41
N TYR A 847 -18.61 26.74 0.37
CA TYR A 847 -18.70 25.28 0.46
C TYR A 847 -17.88 24.81 1.65
N TYR A 848 -18.46 23.94 2.48
CA TYR A 848 -17.81 23.43 3.67
C TYR A 848 -17.54 21.93 3.50
N VAL A 849 -16.26 21.57 3.45
CA VAL A 849 -15.74 20.20 3.44
C VAL A 849 -15.40 19.80 4.88
N PRO A 850 -15.88 18.67 5.41
CA PRO A 850 -15.56 18.26 6.77
C PRO A 850 -14.16 17.62 6.90
N GLY A 851 -13.50 17.93 8.00
CA GLY A 851 -12.31 17.31 8.56
C GLY A 851 -12.66 16.42 9.77
N ASN A 852 -11.63 15.93 10.47
CA ASN A 852 -11.83 14.98 11.57
C ASN A 852 -12.41 15.63 12.83
N HIS A 853 -12.25 16.94 13.01
CA HIS A 853 -12.82 17.64 14.17
C HIS A 853 -14.35 17.82 14.04
N GLU A 854 -14.91 17.69 12.84
CA GLU A 854 -16.36 17.73 12.61
C GLU A 854 -17.10 16.47 13.10
N ILE A 855 -16.39 15.39 13.49
CA ILE A 855 -17.02 14.14 13.94
C ILE A 855 -16.75 13.79 15.41
N TYR A 856 -15.89 14.52 16.13
CA TYR A 856 -15.47 14.12 17.49
C TYR A 856 -16.62 13.99 18.49
N GLY A 857 -17.58 14.92 18.49
CA GLY A 857 -18.71 14.89 19.43
C GLY A 857 -19.51 13.58 19.37
N PRO A 858 -20.27 13.33 18.28
CA PRO A 858 -21.11 12.13 18.17
C PRO A 858 -20.37 10.89 17.61
N GLY A 859 -19.10 11.02 17.21
CA GLY A 859 -18.33 9.97 16.52
C GLY A 859 -18.75 9.74 15.07
N ASN A 860 -19.55 10.63 14.47
CA ASN A 860 -20.04 10.53 13.09
C ASN A 860 -20.44 11.92 12.52
N ILE A 861 -20.75 12.00 11.22
CA ILE A 861 -20.99 13.26 10.51
C ILE A 861 -22.41 13.86 10.68
N ALA A 862 -23.28 13.27 11.51
CA ALA A 862 -24.69 13.65 11.57
C ALA A 862 -24.92 15.12 11.98
N ASN A 863 -24.15 15.62 12.95
CA ASN A 863 -24.29 17.00 13.44
C ASN A 863 -23.92 18.03 12.35
N PHE A 864 -22.84 17.76 11.61
CA PHE A 864 -22.46 18.56 10.45
C PHE A 864 -23.58 18.56 9.41
N ARG A 865 -24.09 17.37 9.03
CA ARG A 865 -25.13 17.23 8.01
C ARG A 865 -26.42 17.96 8.37
N ALA A 866 -26.77 17.99 9.66
CA ALA A 866 -27.95 18.70 10.14
C ALA A 866 -27.91 20.22 9.89
N VAL A 867 -26.71 20.82 9.82
CA VAL A 867 -26.54 22.28 9.65
C VAL A 867 -26.11 22.64 8.23
N PHE A 868 -25.19 21.88 7.64
CA PHE A 868 -24.55 22.21 6.35
C PHE A 868 -24.95 21.30 5.19
N GLY A 869 -25.70 20.22 5.44
CA GLY A 869 -26.18 19.29 4.41
C GLY A 869 -25.14 18.25 3.98
N GLU A 870 -25.17 17.83 2.72
CA GLU A 870 -24.30 16.74 2.25
C GLU A 870 -22.81 17.05 2.37
N PRO A 871 -22.00 16.15 2.99
CA PRO A 871 -20.59 16.39 3.31
C PRO A 871 -19.64 16.24 2.12
N TYR A 872 -20.11 15.71 1.00
CA TYR A 872 -19.38 15.61 -0.26
C TYR A 872 -20.31 15.93 -1.43
N ARG A 873 -19.75 16.46 -2.53
CA ARG A 873 -20.51 16.81 -3.75
C ARG A 873 -19.60 17.11 -4.94
N ALA A 874 -20.18 17.17 -6.13
CA ALA A 874 -19.52 17.72 -7.31
C ALA A 874 -20.35 18.87 -7.92
N PHE A 875 -19.68 19.90 -8.43
CA PHE A 875 -20.30 21.02 -9.13
C PHE A 875 -19.33 21.65 -10.14
N ASP A 876 -19.84 22.38 -11.12
CA ASP A 876 -19.02 23.07 -12.12
C ASP A 876 -19.05 24.58 -11.90
N HIS A 877 -17.90 25.23 -12.03
CA HIS A 877 -17.77 26.69 -11.99
C HIS A 877 -16.83 27.17 -13.08
N LYS A 878 -17.34 27.99 -14.01
CA LYS A 878 -16.57 28.64 -15.09
C LYS A 878 -15.58 27.71 -15.82
N GLY A 879 -16.03 26.48 -16.14
CA GLY A 879 -15.26 25.48 -16.88
C GLY A 879 -14.35 24.59 -16.02
N THR A 880 -14.38 24.72 -14.70
CA THR A 880 -13.70 23.81 -13.75
C THR A 880 -14.72 22.97 -13.00
N ARG A 881 -14.53 21.66 -12.96
CA ARG A 881 -15.32 20.76 -12.10
C ARG A 881 -14.68 20.64 -10.72
N PHE A 882 -15.41 21.02 -9.69
CA PHE A 882 -15.05 20.80 -8.30
C PHE A 882 -15.63 19.48 -7.80
N VAL A 883 -14.82 18.72 -7.05
CA VAL A 883 -15.25 17.53 -6.34
C VAL A 883 -14.80 17.64 -4.89
N LEU A 884 -15.76 17.83 -4.00
CA LEU A 884 -15.55 17.98 -2.56
C LEU A 884 -15.75 16.62 -1.88
N LEU A 885 -14.80 16.21 -1.05
CA LEU A 885 -14.74 14.89 -0.43
C LEU A 885 -14.65 14.97 1.09
N ASP A 886 -15.42 14.13 1.76
CA ASP A 886 -15.43 13.95 3.21
C ASP A 886 -14.32 12.98 3.63
N SER A 887 -13.32 13.50 4.35
CA SER A 887 -12.23 12.71 4.93
C SER A 887 -12.27 12.69 6.46
N SER A 888 -13.42 12.98 7.07
CA SER A 888 -13.54 13.17 8.52
C SER A 888 -13.11 11.95 9.35
N THR A 889 -13.20 10.75 8.81
CA THR A 889 -12.70 9.52 9.46
C THR A 889 -11.20 9.25 9.22
N GLY A 890 -10.49 10.17 8.56
CA GLY A 890 -9.09 9.99 8.12
C GLY A 890 -8.93 9.21 6.81
N ALA A 891 -10.04 8.77 6.18
CA ALA A 891 -10.07 8.13 4.86
C ALA A 891 -11.45 8.34 4.18
N TYR A 892 -11.49 8.46 2.86
CA TYR A 892 -12.72 8.68 2.10
C TYR A 892 -13.66 7.46 2.16
N ARG A 893 -13.15 6.23 2.05
CA ARG A 893 -13.99 5.02 2.09
C ARG A 893 -14.77 4.89 3.41
N THR A 894 -14.10 5.10 4.54
CA THR A 894 -14.72 4.93 5.87
C THR A 894 -15.64 6.09 6.23
N SER A 895 -15.46 7.27 5.63
CA SER A 895 -16.42 8.37 5.71
C SER A 895 -17.68 8.05 4.87
N SER A 896 -17.49 7.64 3.61
CA SER A 896 -18.56 7.12 2.75
C SER A 896 -17.99 6.50 1.48
N PHE A 897 -18.20 5.21 1.22
CA PHE A 897 -17.75 4.58 -0.03
C PHE A 897 -18.38 5.21 -1.30
N GLU A 898 -19.61 5.69 -1.21
CA GLU A 898 -20.31 6.30 -2.35
C GLU A 898 -19.62 7.57 -2.87
N GLN A 899 -18.86 8.28 -2.04
CA GLN A 899 -18.11 9.45 -2.49
C GLN A 899 -16.97 9.10 -3.46
N LEU A 900 -16.36 7.90 -3.32
CA LEU A 900 -15.34 7.42 -4.25
C LEU A 900 -15.96 7.08 -5.61
N ARG A 901 -17.19 6.53 -5.62
CA ARG A 901 -17.98 6.33 -6.84
C ARG A 901 -18.39 7.66 -7.48
N MET A 902 -18.78 8.63 -6.66
CA MET A 902 -19.07 10.00 -7.12
C MET A 902 -17.83 10.63 -7.76
N LEU A 903 -16.65 10.54 -7.13
CA LEU A 903 -15.41 11.07 -7.69
C LEU A 903 -15.10 10.44 -9.05
N ARG A 904 -15.18 9.11 -9.17
CA ARG A 904 -14.99 8.42 -10.44
C ARG A 904 -15.96 8.93 -11.51
N THR A 905 -17.24 9.02 -11.16
CA THR A 905 -18.30 9.50 -12.05
C THR A 905 -18.05 10.94 -12.48
N ALA A 906 -17.61 11.81 -11.57
CA ALA A 906 -17.28 13.20 -11.84
C ALA A 906 -16.11 13.33 -12.83
N LEU A 907 -15.05 12.53 -12.67
CA LEU A 907 -13.90 12.48 -13.57
C LEU A 907 -14.27 11.94 -14.97
N ASP A 908 -15.10 10.89 -15.04
CA ASP A 908 -15.58 10.36 -16.32
C ASP A 908 -16.53 11.32 -17.04
N GLY A 909 -17.40 11.98 -16.30
CA GLY A 909 -18.23 13.06 -16.83
C GLY A 909 -17.35 14.19 -17.36
N ALA A 910 -16.36 14.64 -16.58
CA ALA A 910 -15.46 15.71 -16.98
C ALA A 910 -14.61 15.30 -18.19
N ARG A 911 -14.28 14.02 -18.37
CA ARG A 911 -13.56 13.53 -19.56
C ARG A 911 -14.36 13.72 -20.84
N ARG A 912 -15.68 13.50 -20.78
CA ARG A 912 -16.59 13.56 -21.93
C ARG A 912 -17.12 14.97 -22.21
N ASP A 913 -17.21 15.79 -21.17
CA ASP A 913 -17.76 17.14 -21.27
C ASP A 913 -16.74 18.13 -21.84
N GLY A 914 -17.02 18.70 -23.01
CA GLY A 914 -16.16 19.70 -23.65
C GLY A 914 -16.14 21.06 -22.96
N ALA A 915 -17.13 21.37 -22.12
CA ALA A 915 -17.19 22.63 -21.37
C ALA A 915 -16.27 22.63 -20.14
N VAL A 916 -15.89 21.46 -19.64
CA VAL A 916 -14.98 21.31 -18.50
C VAL A 916 -13.54 21.22 -19.01
N GLY A 917 -12.71 22.23 -18.70
CA GLY A 917 -11.28 22.27 -19.05
C GLY A 917 -10.35 21.77 -17.93
N SER A 918 -10.87 21.63 -16.71
CA SER A 918 -10.07 21.26 -15.53
C SER A 918 -10.93 20.66 -14.40
N VAL A 919 -10.28 19.93 -13.50
CA VAL A 919 -10.87 19.36 -12.27
C VAL A 919 -10.08 19.81 -11.05
N VAL A 920 -10.78 20.20 -9.98
CA VAL A 920 -10.21 20.45 -8.65
C VAL A 920 -10.88 19.50 -7.66
N VAL A 921 -10.10 18.63 -7.04
CA VAL A 921 -10.55 17.79 -5.93
C VAL A 921 -10.15 18.46 -4.62
N VAL A 922 -11.08 18.53 -3.67
CA VAL A 922 -10.85 19.10 -2.34
C VAL A 922 -11.23 18.07 -1.28
N GLY A 923 -10.34 17.84 -0.33
CA GLY A 923 -10.59 17.01 0.86
C GLY A 923 -9.68 17.47 2.00
N HIS A 924 -10.07 17.26 3.26
CA HIS A 924 -9.29 17.80 4.38
C HIS A 924 -7.92 17.10 4.53
N HIS A 925 -7.87 15.78 4.59
CA HIS A 925 -6.60 15.03 4.73
C HIS A 925 -5.84 14.90 3.40
N PRO A 926 -4.55 15.25 3.33
CA PRO A 926 -3.73 15.11 2.13
C PRO A 926 -3.33 13.67 1.84
N THR A 927 -3.08 13.39 0.56
CA THR A 927 -2.47 12.11 0.14
C THR A 927 -1.05 11.98 0.66
N ARG A 928 -0.33 13.09 0.86
CA ARG A 928 1.06 13.13 1.30
C ARG A 928 1.24 14.27 2.29
N ASP A 929 1.68 13.93 3.49
CA ASP A 929 2.16 14.92 4.46
C ASP A 929 3.61 15.28 4.08
N PRO A 930 3.96 16.58 3.89
CA PRO A 930 5.30 17.00 3.54
C PRO A 930 6.28 16.90 4.72
N LEU A 931 5.80 16.89 5.97
CA LEU A 931 6.62 16.84 7.16
C LEU A 931 7.24 15.45 7.35
N PRO A 932 8.39 15.32 8.02
CA PRO A 932 9.03 14.02 8.26
C PRO A 932 8.15 13.02 9.02
N ALA A 933 7.28 13.50 9.92
CA ALA A 933 6.46 12.63 10.78
C ALA A 933 5.37 11.86 10.02
N LYS A 934 4.87 12.40 8.90
CA LYS A 934 3.79 11.80 8.09
C LYS A 934 2.49 11.50 8.86
N ASN A 935 2.22 12.23 9.94
CA ASN A 935 1.10 11.96 10.85
C ASN A 935 -0.23 12.53 10.34
N SER A 936 -0.19 13.47 9.40
CA SER A 936 -1.37 14.24 8.97
C SER A 936 -1.80 13.92 7.54
N GLN A 937 -1.64 12.69 7.09
CA GLN A 937 -2.07 12.25 5.75
C GLN A 937 -3.17 11.19 5.84
N LEU A 938 -3.85 10.93 4.72
CA LEU A 938 -4.84 9.85 4.61
C LEU A 938 -4.29 8.55 5.18
N ALA A 939 -5.04 7.97 6.11
CA ALA A 939 -4.65 6.75 6.82
C ALA A 939 -4.60 5.55 5.88
N ASP A 940 -5.51 5.48 4.91
CA ASP A 940 -5.51 4.48 3.85
C ASP A 940 -4.54 4.88 2.73
N ARG A 941 -3.34 4.30 2.74
CA ARG A 941 -2.28 4.62 1.78
C ARG A 941 -2.58 4.15 0.35
N LYS A 942 -3.37 3.07 0.19
CA LYS A 942 -3.82 2.62 -1.14
C LYS A 942 -4.86 3.57 -1.71
N GLU A 943 -5.73 4.11 -0.87
CA GLU A 943 -6.69 5.13 -1.28
C GLU A 943 -5.97 6.41 -1.72
N ALA A 944 -4.95 6.85 -0.97
CA ALA A 944 -4.10 7.97 -1.37
C ALA A 944 -3.46 7.74 -2.76
N ALA A 945 -2.90 6.55 -3.00
CA ALA A 945 -2.35 6.18 -4.30
C ALA A 945 -3.41 6.13 -5.42
N LEU A 946 -4.64 5.69 -5.10
CA LEU A 946 -5.76 5.64 -6.04
C LEU A 946 -6.17 7.03 -6.51
N ILE A 947 -6.27 8.01 -5.60
CA ILE A 947 -6.63 9.39 -5.95
C ILE A 947 -5.55 10.02 -6.83
N GLU A 948 -4.27 9.86 -6.47
CA GLU A 948 -3.15 10.35 -7.27
C GLU A 948 -3.13 9.72 -8.67
N LYS A 949 -3.35 8.39 -8.75
CA LYS A 949 -3.44 7.67 -10.02
C LYS A 949 -4.57 8.21 -10.89
N TRP A 950 -5.78 8.36 -10.35
CA TRP A 950 -6.93 8.83 -11.12
C TRP A 950 -6.76 10.24 -11.66
N LEU A 951 -6.21 11.17 -10.88
CA LEU A 951 -5.96 12.53 -11.33
C LEU A 951 -4.85 12.58 -12.39
N ALA A 952 -3.77 11.82 -12.20
CA ALA A 952 -2.69 11.73 -13.18
C ALA A 952 -3.16 11.10 -14.50
N GLU A 953 -3.96 10.04 -14.45
CA GLU A 953 -4.57 9.39 -15.63
C GLU A 953 -5.58 10.29 -16.33
N PHE A 954 -6.45 10.98 -15.57
CA PHE A 954 -7.38 11.95 -16.11
C PHE A 954 -6.64 13.04 -16.89
N ARG A 955 -5.64 13.67 -16.28
CA ARG A 955 -4.80 14.71 -16.92
C ARG A 955 -4.10 14.16 -18.15
N THR A 956 -3.44 13.01 -18.03
CA THR A 956 -2.66 12.39 -19.12
C THR A 956 -3.53 12.06 -20.33
N ALA A 957 -4.72 11.51 -20.11
CA ALA A 957 -5.57 11.06 -21.21
C ALA A 957 -6.41 12.18 -21.84
N THR A 958 -6.74 13.22 -21.09
CA THR A 958 -7.60 14.31 -21.57
C THR A 958 -6.83 15.56 -21.99
N GLY A 959 -5.67 15.79 -21.37
CA GLY A 959 -4.93 17.05 -21.41
C GLY A 959 -5.51 18.16 -20.54
N LYS A 960 -6.58 17.89 -19.79
CA LYS A 960 -7.26 18.85 -18.91
C LYS A 960 -6.46 19.11 -17.65
N GLY A 961 -6.69 20.26 -17.02
CA GLY A 961 -6.09 20.61 -15.73
C GLY A 961 -6.59 19.69 -14.61
N ALA A 962 -5.72 19.35 -13.67
CA ALA A 962 -6.08 18.57 -12.49
C ALA A 962 -5.36 19.15 -11.27
N ALA A 963 -6.09 19.33 -10.17
CA ALA A 963 -5.52 19.76 -8.89
C ALA A 963 -6.17 19.00 -7.72
N LEU A 964 -5.39 18.80 -6.66
CA LEU A 964 -5.81 18.31 -5.36
C LEU A 964 -5.48 19.37 -4.31
N VAL A 965 -6.48 19.85 -3.59
CA VAL A 965 -6.35 20.85 -2.52
C VAL A 965 -6.74 20.20 -1.19
N ASN A 966 -5.80 20.20 -0.24
CA ASN A 966 -5.93 19.61 1.08
C ASN A 966 -5.59 20.59 2.21
N ALA A 967 -5.62 20.13 3.46
CA ALA A 967 -5.36 20.91 4.67
C ALA A 967 -4.75 20.00 5.78
N HIS A 968 -5.18 20.13 7.04
CA HIS A 968 -4.91 19.25 8.18
C HIS A 968 -3.49 19.29 8.78
N VAL A 969 -2.45 19.34 7.93
CA VAL A 969 -1.03 19.27 8.35
C VAL A 969 -0.60 20.47 9.21
N GLY A 970 -1.23 21.62 9.02
CA GLY A 970 -0.84 22.87 9.69
C GLY A 970 0.36 23.58 9.06
N VAL A 971 0.59 23.34 7.76
CA VAL A 971 1.56 24.07 6.94
C VAL A 971 1.00 24.36 5.56
N PHE A 972 1.39 25.49 4.98
CA PHE A 972 1.18 25.76 3.56
C PHE A 972 2.22 25.00 2.74
N HIS A 973 1.80 24.23 1.74
CA HIS A 973 2.74 23.48 0.91
C HIS A 973 2.21 23.26 -0.50
N ALA A 974 3.06 23.47 -1.51
CA ALA A 974 2.74 23.18 -2.91
C ALA A 974 3.71 22.14 -3.47
N SER A 975 3.17 21.20 -4.24
CA SER A 975 3.94 20.17 -4.94
C SER A 975 3.23 19.71 -6.21
N ARG A 976 3.86 18.79 -6.95
CA ARG A 976 3.27 18.13 -8.12
C ARG A 976 3.49 16.63 -8.06
N VAL A 977 2.49 15.88 -8.55
CA VAL A 977 2.55 14.43 -8.72
C VAL A 977 2.11 14.10 -10.14
N ASP A 978 3.04 13.61 -10.98
CA ASP A 978 2.76 13.29 -12.40
C ASP A 978 2.01 14.42 -13.16
N GLY A 979 2.41 15.68 -12.89
CA GLY A 979 1.84 16.88 -13.48
C GLY A 979 0.52 17.38 -12.88
N VAL A 980 -0.03 16.71 -11.87
CA VAL A 980 -1.19 17.17 -11.09
C VAL A 980 -0.71 18.18 -10.05
N HIS A 981 -1.42 19.30 -9.88
CA HIS A 981 -1.12 20.27 -8.82
C HIS A 981 -1.59 19.75 -7.47
N HIS A 982 -0.70 19.72 -6.48
CA HIS A 982 -1.04 19.39 -5.10
C HIS A 982 -0.80 20.61 -4.23
N PHE A 983 -1.78 20.97 -3.42
CA PHE A 983 -1.69 22.10 -2.50
C PHE A 983 -2.26 21.72 -1.13
N ILE A 984 -1.52 22.02 -0.07
CA ILE A 984 -1.96 21.89 1.32
C ILE A 984 -2.12 23.32 1.84
N ASN A 985 -3.34 23.65 2.24
CA ASN A 985 -3.65 24.91 2.91
C ASN A 985 -3.26 24.80 4.39
N GLY A 986 -2.58 25.83 4.91
CA GLY A 986 -2.20 25.90 6.31
C GLY A 986 -3.32 26.42 7.20
N ASP A 987 -2.96 26.73 8.45
CA ASP A 987 -3.93 27.02 9.51
C ASP A 987 -4.49 28.43 9.44
N ALA A 988 -5.81 28.58 9.59
CA ALA A 988 -6.42 29.90 9.80
C ALA A 988 -6.44 30.28 11.28
N GLY A 989 -6.72 29.33 12.17
CA GLY A 989 -6.92 29.61 13.60
C GLY A 989 -5.84 28.98 14.49
N LYS A 990 -5.66 27.66 14.37
CA LYS A 990 -4.75 26.89 15.24
C LYS A 990 -3.28 27.29 15.04
N ASN A 991 -2.43 26.93 15.99
CA ASN A 991 -1.00 27.21 15.87
C ASN A 991 -0.36 26.28 14.82
N PRO A 992 0.54 26.80 13.97
CA PRO A 992 1.14 26.03 12.88
C PRO A 992 2.03 24.88 13.38
N ALA A 993 2.13 23.82 12.58
CA ALA A 993 2.83 22.59 12.93
C ALA A 993 4.36 22.64 12.70
N ALA A 994 4.87 23.67 12.02
CA ALA A 994 6.29 23.81 11.68
C ALA A 994 6.76 25.28 11.70
N GLY A 995 8.03 25.52 11.34
CA GLY A 995 8.56 26.86 11.14
C GLY A 995 8.13 27.49 9.81
N ALA A 996 8.30 28.81 9.67
CA ALA A 996 7.84 29.55 8.49
C ALA A 996 8.44 29.06 7.16
N ALA A 997 9.71 28.62 7.16
CA ALA A 997 10.39 28.08 5.98
C ALA A 997 9.80 26.75 5.49
N ASP A 998 9.11 26.02 6.38
CA ASP A 998 8.40 24.78 6.06
C ASP A 998 6.90 25.03 5.85
N GLY A 999 6.47 26.31 5.75
CA GLY A 999 5.08 26.70 5.56
C GLY A 999 4.28 26.89 6.84
N GLY A 1000 4.93 26.88 8.02
CA GLY A 1000 4.25 27.01 9.31
C GLY A 1000 4.00 28.47 9.73
N PHE A 1001 2.82 28.97 9.42
CA PHE A 1001 2.26 30.26 9.83
C PHE A 1001 0.73 30.22 9.67
N THR A 1002 0.01 31.21 10.21
CA THR A 1002 -1.45 31.31 10.03
C THR A 1002 -1.84 32.18 8.83
N GLY A 1003 -2.95 31.86 8.17
CA GLY A 1003 -3.45 32.61 7.02
C GLY A 1003 -4.49 31.86 6.19
N TRP A 1004 -4.60 32.21 4.92
CA TRP A 1004 -5.52 31.58 3.96
C TRP A 1004 -4.96 31.69 2.54
N THR A 1005 -5.60 31.03 1.56
CA THR A 1005 -5.12 31.04 0.16
C THR A 1005 -6.19 31.57 -0.78
N MET A 1006 -5.81 32.52 -1.66
CA MET A 1006 -6.63 32.90 -2.81
C MET A 1006 -6.11 32.17 -4.05
N PHE A 1007 -6.97 31.39 -4.70
CA PHE A 1007 -6.64 30.76 -5.97
C PHE A 1007 -7.13 31.61 -7.15
N GLY A 1008 -6.25 31.80 -8.12
CA GLY A 1008 -6.57 32.38 -9.43
C GLY A 1008 -6.61 31.31 -10.51
N VAL A 1009 -7.60 31.38 -11.40
CA VAL A 1009 -7.79 30.41 -12.48
C VAL A 1009 -7.79 31.08 -13.84
N ASP A 1010 -6.98 30.53 -14.76
CA ASP A 1010 -6.96 30.87 -16.18
C ASP A 1010 -7.30 29.62 -17.01
N PRO A 1011 -8.52 29.50 -17.56
CA PRO A 1011 -8.98 28.30 -18.26
C PRO A 1011 -8.06 27.86 -19.41
N LEU A 1012 -7.87 26.55 -19.54
CA LEU A 1012 -7.09 25.95 -20.63
C LEU A 1012 -7.86 26.01 -21.96
N SER A 1013 -7.16 26.40 -23.03
CA SER A 1013 -7.72 26.33 -24.38
C SER A 1013 -7.72 24.88 -24.91
N PRO A 1014 -8.55 24.55 -25.92
CA PRO A 1014 -8.48 23.26 -26.60
C PRO A 1014 -7.09 22.91 -27.16
N GLY A 1015 -6.34 23.92 -27.62
CA GLY A 1015 -4.96 23.74 -28.08
C GLY A 1015 -3.98 23.41 -26.96
N ASP A 1016 -4.17 23.99 -25.77
CA ASP A 1016 -3.39 23.62 -24.59
C ASP A 1016 -3.63 22.17 -24.18
N MET A 1017 -4.90 21.74 -24.15
CA MET A 1017 -5.26 20.37 -23.82
C MET A 1017 -4.73 19.35 -24.84
N GLU A 1018 -4.84 19.63 -26.14
CA GLU A 1018 -4.32 18.73 -27.18
C GLU A 1018 -2.79 18.59 -27.10
N ARG A 1019 -2.07 19.67 -26.76
CA ARG A 1019 -0.62 19.63 -26.56
C ARG A 1019 -0.24 18.68 -25.42
N VAL A 1020 -0.93 18.76 -24.28
CA VAL A 1020 -0.70 17.86 -23.14
C VAL A 1020 -1.07 16.42 -23.52
N ARG A 1021 -2.19 16.19 -24.21
CA ARG A 1021 -2.59 14.83 -24.63
C ARG A 1021 -1.53 14.13 -25.50
N ARG A 1022 -0.89 14.88 -26.40
CA ARG A 1022 0.19 14.35 -27.26
C ARG A 1022 1.50 14.14 -26.52
N ALA A 1023 1.78 14.94 -25.50
CA ALA A 1023 3.04 14.92 -24.76
C ALA A 1023 2.80 15.21 -23.26
N PRO A 1024 2.19 14.27 -22.51
CA PRO A 1024 1.64 14.51 -21.18
C PRO A 1024 2.69 14.81 -20.11
N PHE A 1025 3.92 14.42 -20.36
CA PHE A 1025 5.08 14.67 -19.50
C PHE A 1025 5.69 16.05 -19.74
N LEU A 1026 5.44 16.74 -20.85
CA LEU A 1026 5.99 18.08 -21.05
C LEU A 1026 5.27 19.10 -20.16
N PRO A 1027 5.93 20.21 -19.77
CA PRO A 1027 5.31 21.28 -18.99
C PRO A 1027 4.02 21.78 -19.65
N ALA A 1028 2.93 21.71 -18.88
CA ALA A 1028 1.63 22.23 -19.31
C ALA A 1028 1.59 23.75 -19.11
N ARG A 1029 0.64 24.41 -19.78
CA ARG A 1029 0.32 25.81 -19.44
C ARG A 1029 -0.19 25.85 -18.00
N GLN A 1030 0.39 26.71 -17.18
CA GLN A 1030 -0.10 26.98 -15.82
C GLN A 1030 -1.51 27.58 -15.93
N TRP A 1031 -2.49 26.94 -15.28
CA TRP A 1031 -3.90 27.35 -15.30
C TRP A 1031 -4.43 27.69 -13.90
N LEU A 1032 -3.71 27.26 -12.86
CA LEU A 1032 -4.03 27.49 -11.46
C LEU A 1032 -2.86 28.20 -10.77
N PHE A 1033 -3.17 29.16 -9.92
CA PHE A 1033 -2.21 29.99 -9.18
C PHE A 1033 -2.71 30.13 -7.74
N ALA A 1034 -1.82 30.01 -6.76
CA ALA A 1034 -2.11 30.14 -5.34
C ALA A 1034 -1.39 31.37 -4.77
N GLU A 1035 -2.16 32.39 -4.37
CA GLU A 1035 -1.69 33.51 -3.56
C GLU A 1035 -1.88 33.14 -2.09
N VAL A 1036 -0.78 32.79 -1.42
CA VAL A 1036 -0.78 32.42 0.00
C VAL A 1036 -0.70 33.68 0.84
N ARG A 1037 -1.76 33.94 1.60
CA ARG A 1037 -1.98 35.17 2.35
C ARG A 1037 -1.80 34.91 3.84
N PRO A 1038 -0.59 35.11 4.40
CA PRO A 1038 -0.39 35.01 5.84
C PRO A 1038 -1.17 36.13 6.56
N HIS A 1039 -1.60 35.89 7.79
CA HIS A 1039 -2.03 36.99 8.66
C HIS A 1039 -0.83 37.89 8.96
N VAL A 1040 -0.97 39.18 8.69
CA VAL A 1040 0.09 40.18 8.90
C VAL A 1040 -0.45 41.27 9.83
N ASP A 1041 0.19 41.45 10.98
CA ASP A 1041 -0.10 42.55 11.90
C ASP A 1041 0.77 43.76 11.54
N GLU A 1042 2.05 43.52 11.26
CA GLU A 1042 3.05 44.52 10.86
C GLU A 1042 4.01 43.90 9.83
N LEU A 1043 4.54 44.71 8.91
CA LEU A 1043 5.49 44.29 7.89
C LEU A 1043 6.67 45.25 7.83
N SER A 1044 7.89 44.71 7.91
CA SER A 1044 9.12 45.48 7.88
C SER A 1044 10.06 44.97 6.78
N VAL A 1045 10.79 45.89 6.15
CA VAL A 1045 11.77 45.58 5.10
C VAL A 1045 13.12 46.11 5.53
N ARG A 1046 14.16 45.28 5.40
CA ARG A 1046 15.54 45.66 5.68
C ARG A 1046 16.39 45.46 4.43
N VAL A 1047 17.07 46.53 4.05
CA VAL A 1047 18.05 46.54 2.95
C VAL A 1047 19.40 46.94 3.57
N PRO A 1048 20.45 46.11 3.48
CA PRO A 1048 21.80 46.48 3.88
C PRO A 1048 22.31 47.70 3.11
N GLU A 1049 23.30 48.41 3.66
CA GLU A 1049 24.00 49.45 2.91
C GLU A 1049 24.58 48.89 1.61
N VAL A 1050 24.43 49.64 0.51
CA VAL A 1050 24.80 49.19 -0.83
C VAL A 1050 25.42 50.33 -1.64
N THR A 1051 26.52 50.02 -2.33
CA THR A 1051 27.21 50.92 -3.28
C THR A 1051 26.95 50.50 -4.72
N ALA A 1052 27.09 51.44 -5.66
CA ALA A 1052 26.97 51.17 -7.08
C ALA A 1052 27.89 50.01 -7.51
N GLY A 1053 27.38 49.08 -8.31
CA GLY A 1053 28.09 47.88 -8.76
C GLY A 1053 28.02 46.69 -7.79
N ARG A 1054 27.45 46.85 -6.59
CA ARG A 1054 27.29 45.76 -5.62
C ARG A 1054 25.87 45.19 -5.62
N THR A 1055 25.76 43.95 -5.13
CA THR A 1055 24.49 43.26 -4.91
C THR A 1055 24.38 42.87 -3.44
N VAL A 1056 23.24 43.19 -2.81
CA VAL A 1056 22.94 42.87 -1.41
C VAL A 1056 21.68 42.01 -1.30
N GLN A 1057 21.55 41.27 -0.20
CA GLN A 1057 20.35 40.49 0.11
C GLN A 1057 19.34 41.38 0.86
N VAL A 1058 18.12 41.48 0.34
CA VAL A 1058 17.00 42.12 1.01
C VAL A 1058 16.27 41.08 1.84
N SER A 1059 15.85 41.46 3.04
CA SER A 1059 15.00 40.63 3.90
C SER A 1059 13.76 41.41 4.31
N ALA A 1060 12.62 40.73 4.38
CA ALA A 1060 11.41 41.26 5.00
C ALA A 1060 10.98 40.35 6.16
N THR A 1061 10.40 40.97 7.20
CA THR A 1061 9.91 40.28 8.39
C THR A 1061 8.49 40.76 8.66
N LEU A 1062 7.57 39.82 8.87
CA LEU A 1062 6.20 40.09 9.28
C LEU A 1062 6.00 39.75 10.75
N ARG A 1063 5.12 40.50 11.43
CA ARG A 1063 4.65 40.17 12.77
C ARG A 1063 3.27 39.52 12.68
N GLN A 1064 3.10 38.39 13.35
CA GLN A 1064 1.85 37.62 13.38
C GLN A 1064 1.58 37.12 14.79
N HIS A 1065 0.54 37.63 15.44
CA HIS A 1065 0.13 37.27 16.80
C HIS A 1065 1.28 37.39 17.81
N GLY A 1066 2.06 38.47 17.70
CA GLY A 1066 3.23 38.73 18.55
C GLY A 1066 4.49 37.95 18.19
N ARG A 1067 4.48 37.10 17.16
CA ARG A 1067 5.66 36.41 16.64
C ARG A 1067 6.25 37.17 15.46
N GLU A 1068 7.57 37.29 15.39
CA GLU A 1068 8.26 37.73 14.18
C GLU A 1068 8.58 36.53 13.28
N LEU A 1069 8.21 36.61 12.01
CA LEU A 1069 8.41 35.56 11.01
C LEU A 1069 9.11 36.18 9.78
N PRO A 1070 10.17 35.54 9.25
CA PRO A 1070 10.76 36.00 8.00
C PRO A 1070 9.76 35.78 6.85
N LEU A 1071 9.71 36.72 5.90
CA LEU A 1071 8.96 36.57 4.67
C LEU A 1071 9.69 35.56 3.77
N VAL A 1072 9.17 34.35 3.69
CA VAL A 1072 9.78 33.22 2.96
C VAL A 1072 8.71 32.44 2.21
N TYR A 1073 9.12 31.72 1.17
CA TYR A 1073 8.25 30.75 0.51
C TYR A 1073 7.67 29.77 1.56
N PRO A 1074 6.37 29.43 1.49
CA PRO A 1074 5.42 29.70 0.41
C PRO A 1074 4.56 30.97 0.58
N MET A 1075 4.94 31.94 1.41
CA MET A 1075 4.20 33.21 1.49
C MET A 1075 4.25 33.96 0.16
N SER A 1076 3.11 34.46 -0.31
CA SER A 1076 3.04 35.35 -1.46
C SER A 1076 3.36 36.78 -1.06
N ALA A 1077 4.10 37.48 -1.91
CA ALA A 1077 4.48 38.87 -1.73
C ALA A 1077 4.28 39.64 -3.03
N ASP A 1078 4.04 40.94 -2.96
CA ASP A 1078 3.97 41.83 -4.11
C ASP A 1078 5.01 42.95 -3.96
N TRP A 1079 6.15 42.78 -4.61
CA TRP A 1079 7.25 43.73 -4.54
C TRP A 1079 7.07 44.87 -5.54
N SER A 1080 7.32 46.09 -5.06
CA SER A 1080 7.26 47.29 -5.88
C SER A 1080 8.41 48.23 -5.53
N GLY A 1081 8.69 49.19 -6.41
CA GLY A 1081 9.72 50.19 -6.18
C GLY A 1081 9.37 51.52 -6.82
N SER A 1082 10.12 52.56 -6.44
CA SER A 1082 10.04 53.87 -7.11
C SER A 1082 10.36 53.74 -8.61
N PRO A 1083 9.96 54.68 -9.49
CA PRO A 1083 10.11 54.56 -10.95
C PRO A 1083 11.54 54.35 -11.47
N ASN A 1084 12.54 54.57 -10.62
CA ASN A 1084 13.95 54.32 -10.87
C ASN A 1084 14.45 52.96 -10.34
N VAL A 1085 13.57 52.03 -9.96
CA VAL A 1085 13.89 50.65 -9.59
C VAL A 1085 13.29 49.69 -10.60
N HIS A 1086 14.09 48.74 -11.08
CA HIS A 1086 13.54 47.58 -11.78
C HIS A 1086 13.14 46.51 -10.76
N VAL A 1087 11.89 46.04 -10.76
CA VAL A 1087 11.51 44.82 -10.03
C VAL A 1087 11.42 43.70 -11.06
N GLY A 1088 12.23 42.66 -10.89
CA GLY A 1088 12.37 41.54 -11.81
C GLY A 1088 13.83 41.28 -12.22
N ASP A 1089 13.99 40.63 -13.37
CA ASP A 1089 15.29 40.24 -13.93
C ASP A 1089 16.24 41.45 -14.09
N PRO A 1090 17.36 41.50 -13.35
CA PRO A 1090 18.29 42.62 -13.40
C PRO A 1090 18.81 42.95 -14.80
N GLU A 1091 18.90 41.95 -15.70
CA GLU A 1091 19.36 42.16 -17.08
C GLU A 1091 18.38 43.00 -17.91
N ARG A 1092 17.12 43.10 -17.48
CA ARG A 1092 16.08 43.91 -18.12
C ARG A 1092 15.99 45.33 -17.56
N ALA A 1093 16.86 45.68 -16.62
CA ALA A 1093 16.92 47.02 -16.07
C ALA A 1093 17.29 48.05 -17.15
N ARG A 1094 16.56 49.16 -17.17
CA ARG A 1094 16.78 50.24 -18.15
C ARG A 1094 17.95 51.14 -17.73
N PRO A 1095 18.59 51.87 -18.66
CA PRO A 1095 19.75 52.71 -18.39
C PRO A 1095 19.52 53.92 -17.49
N TRP A 1096 18.37 54.08 -16.86
CA TRP A 1096 18.10 55.12 -15.84
C TRP A 1096 17.73 54.52 -14.49
N HIS A 1097 17.58 53.20 -14.39
CA HIS A 1097 17.34 52.56 -13.11
C HIS A 1097 18.58 52.69 -12.21
N VAL A 1098 18.33 53.02 -10.94
CA VAL A 1098 19.31 53.15 -9.87
C VAL A 1098 19.63 51.77 -9.28
N ALA A 1099 18.64 50.89 -9.19
CA ALA A 1099 18.81 49.51 -8.78
C ALA A 1099 17.86 48.57 -9.51
N ALA A 1100 18.17 47.28 -9.48
CA ALA A 1100 17.27 46.20 -9.85
C ALA A 1100 17.10 45.24 -8.67
N PHE A 1101 15.87 44.97 -8.28
CA PHE A 1101 15.52 44.00 -7.25
C PHE A 1101 14.91 42.77 -7.92
N ASP A 1102 15.46 41.58 -7.66
CA ASP A 1102 14.91 40.31 -8.10
C ASP A 1102 14.16 39.63 -6.94
N PRO A 1103 12.82 39.61 -6.94
CA PRO A 1103 12.03 38.96 -5.90
C PRO A 1103 12.28 37.45 -5.77
N ALA A 1104 12.67 36.76 -6.85
CA ALA A 1104 12.87 35.32 -6.83
C ALA A 1104 14.13 34.92 -6.04
N THR A 1105 15.13 35.81 -5.98
CA THR A 1105 16.36 35.61 -5.22
C THR A 1105 16.48 36.50 -3.99
N GLY A 1106 15.62 37.51 -3.86
CA GLY A 1106 15.68 38.55 -2.83
C GLY A 1106 16.92 39.45 -2.97
N ARG A 1107 17.53 39.51 -4.15
CA ARG A 1107 18.78 40.25 -4.39
C ARG A 1107 18.50 41.62 -4.97
N LEU A 1108 19.06 42.66 -4.36
CA LEU A 1108 19.07 44.03 -4.88
C LEU A 1108 20.45 44.33 -5.48
N THR A 1109 20.51 44.50 -6.79
CA THR A 1109 21.69 44.94 -7.53
C THR A 1109 21.65 46.45 -7.72
N ALA A 1110 22.59 47.15 -7.11
CA ALA A 1110 22.78 48.59 -7.28
C ALA A 1110 23.51 48.87 -8.59
N LEU A 1111 22.87 49.63 -9.48
CA LEU A 1111 23.37 49.90 -10.83
C LEU A 1111 24.14 51.23 -10.92
N ARG A 1112 23.75 52.22 -10.11
CA ARG A 1112 24.39 53.55 -10.05
C ARG A 1112 23.99 54.28 -8.76
N PRO A 1113 24.65 55.37 -8.39
CA PRO A 1113 24.28 56.16 -7.23
C PRO A 1113 22.88 56.79 -7.36
N GLY A 1114 22.16 56.89 -6.25
CA GLY A 1114 20.84 57.52 -6.22
C GLY A 1114 20.00 57.06 -5.04
N ARG A 1115 18.83 57.68 -4.88
CA ARG A 1115 17.82 57.28 -3.87
C ARG A 1115 16.70 56.49 -4.52
N ILE A 1116 16.33 55.39 -3.90
CA ILE A 1116 15.21 54.55 -4.31
C ILE A 1116 14.27 54.31 -3.12
N LEU A 1117 13.03 53.94 -3.41
CA LEU A 1117 12.11 53.36 -2.45
C LEU A 1117 11.83 51.93 -2.88
N LEU A 1118 12.00 50.98 -1.97
CA LEU A 1118 11.61 49.59 -2.16
C LEU A 1118 10.45 49.28 -1.20
N ALA A 1119 9.41 48.63 -1.70
CA ALA A 1119 8.23 48.26 -0.92
C ALA A 1119 7.81 46.82 -1.21
N VAL A 1120 7.18 46.18 -0.23
CA VAL A 1120 6.56 44.87 -0.38
C VAL A 1120 5.20 44.89 0.29
N THR A 1121 4.20 44.34 -0.40
CA THR A 1121 2.85 44.17 0.13
C THR A 1121 2.58 42.69 0.35
N VAL A 1122 2.11 42.34 1.54
CA VAL A 1122 1.73 40.97 1.92
C VAL A 1122 0.36 41.02 2.57
N ASN A 1123 -0.61 40.31 1.98
CA ASN A 1123 -2.01 40.28 2.44
C ASN A 1123 -2.59 41.69 2.75
N GLY A 1124 -2.32 42.66 1.87
CA GLY A 1124 -2.79 44.03 1.98
C GLY A 1124 -2.01 44.96 2.92
N VAL A 1125 -1.01 44.46 3.65
CA VAL A 1125 -0.13 45.27 4.50
C VAL A 1125 1.16 45.58 3.74
N THR A 1126 1.55 46.85 3.67
CA THR A 1126 2.75 47.29 2.94
C THR A 1126 3.86 47.74 3.89
N GLY A 1127 5.04 47.14 3.73
CA GLY A 1127 6.29 47.61 4.33
C GLY A 1127 7.15 48.30 3.28
N GLN A 1128 7.77 49.43 3.62
CA GLN A 1128 8.59 50.20 2.68
C GLN A 1128 9.87 50.73 3.33
N VAL A 1129 10.95 50.80 2.56
CA VAL A 1129 12.25 51.27 3.02
C VAL A 1129 12.91 52.18 1.96
N PRO A 1130 13.28 53.41 2.32
CA PRO A 1130 14.13 54.24 1.45
C PRO A 1130 15.56 53.70 1.48
N VAL A 1131 16.18 53.56 0.30
CA VAL A 1131 17.56 53.08 0.17
C VAL A 1131 18.36 54.15 -0.58
N THR A 1132 19.53 54.48 -0.04
CA THR A 1132 20.50 55.33 -0.73
C THR A 1132 21.62 54.45 -1.27
N VAL A 1133 21.77 54.41 -2.59
CA VAL A 1133 22.91 53.77 -3.25
C VAL A 1133 24.05 54.77 -3.29
N ALA A 1134 25.13 54.47 -2.58
CA ALA A 1134 26.33 55.30 -2.53
C ALA A 1134 27.23 55.09 -3.75
N ASP A 1135 28.08 56.08 -4.05
CA ASP A 1135 29.10 55.98 -5.09
C ASP A 1135 30.21 54.99 -4.69
N GLU A 1136 30.86 54.39 -5.68
CA GLU A 1136 32.00 53.51 -5.41
C GLU A 1136 33.17 54.41 -4.96
N GLU A 1137 33.58 54.32 -3.69
CA GLU A 1137 34.76 55.03 -3.20
C GLU A 1137 35.97 54.59 -4.04
N ARG A 1138 36.45 55.48 -4.92
CA ARG A 1138 37.74 55.30 -5.57
C ARG A 1138 38.82 55.31 -4.48
N PRO A 1139 39.72 54.30 -4.42
CA PRO A 1139 40.84 54.37 -3.50
C PRO A 1139 41.65 55.63 -3.81
N ALA A 1140 41.96 56.42 -2.78
CA ALA A 1140 42.83 57.58 -2.88
C ALA A 1140 44.18 57.13 -3.46
N ALA A 1141 44.64 57.83 -4.51
CA ALA A 1141 45.87 57.55 -5.25
C ALA A 1141 47.14 57.76 -4.42
#